data_AF-A0A954W192-F1
#
_entry.id   AF-A0A954W192-F1
#
_cell.length_a   1.000
_cell.length_b   1.000
_cell.length_c   1.000
_cell.angle_alpha   90.00
_cell.angle_beta   90.00
_cell.angle_gamma   90.00
#
_symmetry.space_group_name_H-M   'P 1'
#
loop_
_entity.id
_entity.type
_entity.pdbx_description
1 polymer ?
#
loop_
_entity_poly.entity_id
_entity_poly.type
_entity_poly.pdbx_seq_one_letter_code
_entity_poly.pdbx_strand_id
1 'polypeptide(L)'
;DWGMLLKSWNLTPATVIWLAIIGVVYTRGWLLFQHRSQVRFPLQRLLCFVVGLITILFALQSPLDVAAAFSLQAHMVQHLLLMIVAPPLLLYGAPTLPLIAGLPRAFRQAWVTPFATWKPIRRLLACLVRPTTTWVLFTVMLWAWHVPLLYELALQSGYWHRVEHACFLATSLLFWWPVFQPYPSRSTGPRWALVPYLFLAGIQGSALAAILTFSPQVLYSHYDAVPNVWGLAPLTDQSLAGAIMWVPTAGAFLIAMLYVVSEQISAESSLTQRADSRNRRKRSNQPLATVAARALLTRPAATKHAERSERFATRFALHVRRPLRLVMVLLAGVVVIDGLTGPQVSSLNLAGVLPWIHWRGLLVITLVLGGNFFCMICPFTALRTLAKQTFSPTTRWPLCLRNKWLAILLLMLFFWSYEAFSLWDRPLVTALITLGYFAVAFLFDAVFVDAPFCKFVCPIGQFNFVQSLFSPAQVAIASSSRCAECRTRECIRGTLRTPGCQTELFQPTKYSNMDCTFCMDCVAACPHDNVTLVAISRTTELADDRQRSEIGRHNERIDVAALIAILFVAALVNAAWMTTPVIAKQASFVAYFGIGRLPVMTGGWLLGTVVIPLLLILAISWASNRLNGLTTSKRTIQRNIACFAPSLIPVALGMWLAHYSFHLFTSFDGAFLAGRRAWTDWTGADFTIGVIECACCRADSIPWL
;
A
#
# COMPACT_ATOMS: atom_id res chain seq x y z
N ASP A 1 24.53 0.15 -37.12
CA ASP A 1 23.63 0.76 -38.12
C ASP A 1 22.19 0.36 -37.81
N TRP A 2 21.39 1.32 -37.31
CA TRP A 2 19.98 1.08 -36.94
C TRP A 2 19.11 0.64 -38.13
N GLY A 3 19.51 1.00 -39.36
CA GLY A 3 18.81 0.60 -40.58
C GLY A 3 18.92 -0.90 -40.86
N MET A 4 20.01 -1.55 -40.46
CA MET A 4 20.18 -3.01 -40.57
C MET A 4 19.37 -3.75 -39.51
N LEU A 5 19.35 -3.25 -38.27
CA LEU A 5 18.54 -3.82 -37.19
C LEU A 5 17.05 -3.78 -37.55
N LEU A 6 16.51 -2.64 -38.01
CA LEU A 6 15.09 -2.54 -38.36
C LEU A 6 14.68 -3.45 -39.53
N LYS A 7 15.63 -3.87 -40.37
CA LYS A 7 15.42 -4.81 -41.48
C LYS A 7 15.59 -6.27 -41.09
N SER A 8 16.07 -6.58 -39.88
CA SER A 8 16.41 -7.95 -39.46
C SER A 8 15.22 -8.79 -39.00
N TRP A 9 14.08 -8.69 -39.69
CA TRP A 9 12.90 -9.51 -39.40
C TRP A 9 13.18 -10.96 -39.76
N ASN A 10 13.16 -11.84 -38.77
CA ASN A 10 13.39 -13.27 -38.97
C ASN A 10 12.04 -14.00 -38.98
N LEU A 11 11.32 -13.90 -40.10
CA LEU A 11 10.00 -14.52 -40.28
C LEU A 11 10.16 -16.02 -40.57
N THR A 12 10.44 -16.80 -39.53
CA THR A 12 10.46 -18.26 -39.60
C THR A 12 9.08 -18.78 -40.05
N PRO A 13 8.98 -19.47 -41.20
CA PRO A 13 7.69 -19.86 -41.76
C PRO A 13 6.86 -20.71 -40.80
N ALA A 14 7.49 -21.59 -40.03
CA ALA A 14 6.81 -22.44 -39.05
C ALA A 14 6.03 -21.61 -38.01
N THR A 15 6.66 -20.62 -37.39
CA THR A 15 6.03 -19.80 -36.33
C THR A 15 4.87 -18.98 -36.90
N VAL A 16 5.07 -18.34 -38.05
CA VAL A 16 4.05 -17.53 -38.73
C VAL A 16 2.84 -18.39 -39.12
N ILE A 17 3.09 -19.56 -39.73
CA ILE A 17 2.03 -20.48 -40.17
C ILE A 17 1.23 -20.99 -38.96
N TRP A 18 1.88 -21.39 -37.87
CA TRP A 18 1.16 -21.88 -36.68
C TRP A 18 0.31 -20.79 -36.02
N LEU A 19 0.84 -19.58 -35.87
CA LEU A 19 0.08 -18.45 -35.32
C LEU A 19 -1.10 -18.07 -36.24
N ALA A 20 -0.90 -18.08 -37.57
CA ALA A 20 -1.96 -17.83 -38.54
C ALA A 20 -3.06 -18.91 -38.48
N ILE A 21 -2.69 -20.19 -38.38
CA ILE A 21 -3.65 -21.29 -38.21
C ILE A 21 -4.48 -21.10 -36.94
N ILE A 22 -3.84 -20.81 -35.81
CA ILE A 22 -4.53 -20.55 -34.54
C ILE A 22 -5.50 -19.36 -34.67
N GLY A 23 -5.06 -18.27 -35.31
CA GLY A 23 -5.88 -17.08 -35.57
C GLY A 23 -7.09 -17.38 -36.45
N VAL A 24 -6.91 -18.11 -37.55
CA VAL A 24 -7.99 -18.51 -38.46
C VAL A 24 -8.99 -19.43 -37.77
N VAL A 25 -8.51 -20.44 -37.02
CA VAL A 25 -9.37 -21.36 -36.27
C VAL A 25 -10.19 -20.60 -35.22
N TYR A 26 -9.56 -19.72 -34.44
CA TYR A 26 -10.27 -18.91 -33.46
C TYR A 26 -11.33 -18.00 -34.12
N THR A 27 -10.96 -17.29 -35.18
CA THR A 27 -11.85 -16.33 -35.87
C THR A 27 -13.06 -17.06 -36.49
N ARG A 28 -12.83 -18.22 -37.10
CA ARG A 28 -13.91 -19.09 -37.60
C ARG A 28 -14.85 -19.52 -36.47
N GLY A 29 -14.31 -19.95 -35.34
CA GLY A 29 -15.10 -20.30 -34.17
C GLY A 29 -15.93 -19.15 -33.63
N TRP A 30 -15.33 -17.95 -33.54
CA TRP A 30 -16.00 -16.73 -33.13
C TRP A 30 -17.16 -16.37 -34.07
N LEU A 31 -16.95 -16.40 -35.40
CA LEU A 31 -18.00 -16.17 -36.41
C LEU A 31 -19.17 -17.16 -36.26
N LEU A 32 -18.88 -18.44 -35.98
CA LEU A 32 -19.91 -19.44 -35.74
C LEU A 32 -20.77 -19.10 -34.51
N PHE A 33 -20.18 -18.61 -33.42
CA PHE A 33 -20.93 -18.16 -32.25
C PHE A 33 -21.77 -16.90 -32.53
N GLN A 34 -21.29 -15.98 -33.38
CA GLN A 34 -22.08 -14.79 -33.76
C GLN A 34 -23.33 -15.13 -34.57
N HIS A 35 -23.24 -16.13 -35.46
CA HIS A 35 -24.35 -16.48 -36.35
C HIS A 35 -25.29 -17.57 -35.81
N ARG A 36 -24.83 -18.48 -34.94
CA ARG A 36 -25.59 -19.69 -34.56
C ARG A 36 -25.92 -19.84 -33.09
N SER A 37 -25.43 -18.97 -32.21
CA SER A 37 -25.58 -19.15 -30.76
C SER A 37 -26.41 -18.04 -30.12
N GLN A 38 -27.12 -18.39 -29.04
CA GLN A 38 -27.87 -17.44 -28.21
C GLN A 38 -26.95 -16.52 -27.40
N VAL A 39 -25.65 -16.82 -27.31
CA VAL A 39 -24.64 -16.06 -26.53
C VAL A 39 -23.62 -15.46 -27.49
N ARG A 40 -23.79 -14.17 -27.82
CA ARG A 40 -22.87 -13.44 -28.71
C ARG A 40 -21.59 -13.06 -27.99
N PHE A 41 -20.44 -13.31 -28.61
CA PHE A 41 -19.15 -12.88 -28.10
C PHE A 41 -18.86 -11.46 -28.62
N PRO A 42 -18.52 -10.48 -27.77
CA PRO A 42 -18.24 -9.13 -28.23
C PRO A 42 -16.98 -9.08 -29.11
N LEU A 43 -16.93 -8.10 -30.03
CA LEU A 43 -15.79 -7.87 -30.94
C LEU A 43 -14.47 -7.65 -30.17
N GLN A 44 -14.54 -7.04 -28.99
CA GLN A 44 -13.39 -6.81 -28.12
C GLN A 44 -12.61 -8.10 -27.82
N ARG A 45 -13.29 -9.25 -27.66
CA ARG A 45 -12.61 -10.52 -27.40
C ARG A 45 -11.81 -11.02 -28.59
N LEU A 46 -12.32 -10.83 -29.80
CA LEU A 46 -11.60 -11.13 -31.03
C LEU A 46 -10.37 -10.24 -31.17
N LEU A 47 -10.54 -8.92 -30.97
CA LEU A 47 -9.43 -7.97 -31.05
C LEU A 47 -8.33 -8.31 -30.03
N CYS A 48 -8.68 -8.55 -28.76
CA CYS A 48 -7.70 -8.94 -27.74
C CYS A 48 -6.95 -10.24 -28.12
N PHE A 49 -7.66 -11.24 -28.64
CA PHE A 49 -7.02 -12.49 -29.05
C PHE A 49 -6.04 -12.30 -30.20
N VAL A 50 -6.44 -11.57 -31.25
CA VAL A 50 -5.58 -11.28 -32.41
C VAL A 50 -4.38 -10.42 -32.02
N VAL A 51 -4.58 -9.38 -31.20
CA VAL A 51 -3.47 -8.57 -30.68
C VAL A 51 -2.52 -9.40 -29.82
N GLY A 52 -3.03 -10.36 -29.04
CA GLY A 52 -2.20 -11.32 -28.30
C GLY A 52 -1.31 -12.17 -29.22
N LEU A 53 -1.84 -12.67 -30.34
CA LEU A 53 -1.04 -13.41 -31.33
C LEU A 53 -0.01 -12.53 -32.04
N ILE A 54 -0.39 -11.29 -32.39
CA ILE A 54 0.54 -10.31 -32.99
C ILE A 54 1.65 -9.96 -31.99
N THR A 55 1.35 -9.89 -30.70
CA THR A 55 2.34 -9.63 -29.64
C THR A 55 3.37 -10.77 -29.57
N ILE A 56 2.93 -12.03 -29.67
CA ILE A 56 3.84 -13.19 -29.73
C ILE A 56 4.70 -13.13 -31.00
N LEU A 57 4.10 -12.83 -32.15
CA LEU A 57 4.82 -12.69 -33.41
C LEU A 57 5.89 -11.60 -33.32
N PHE A 58 5.51 -10.44 -32.76
CA PHE A 58 6.42 -9.32 -32.57
C PHE A 58 7.56 -9.68 -31.61
N ALA A 59 7.27 -10.33 -30.48
CA ALA A 59 8.28 -10.76 -29.54
C ALA A 59 9.29 -11.76 -30.16
N LEU A 60 8.83 -12.69 -30.99
CA LEU A 60 9.68 -13.78 -31.49
C LEU A 60 10.32 -13.54 -32.86
N GLN A 61 9.79 -12.64 -33.68
CA GLN A 61 10.20 -12.53 -35.10
C GLN A 61 10.60 -11.12 -35.53
N SER A 62 10.40 -10.12 -34.66
CA SER A 62 10.82 -8.76 -34.94
C SER A 62 12.32 -8.58 -34.68
N PRO A 63 12.91 -7.43 -35.07
CA PRO A 63 14.27 -7.05 -34.71
C PRO A 63 14.59 -7.11 -33.20
N LEU A 64 13.57 -7.16 -32.35
CA LEU A 64 13.72 -7.34 -30.91
C LEU A 64 14.45 -8.65 -30.57
N ASP A 65 14.17 -9.74 -31.29
CA ASP A 65 14.80 -11.04 -31.06
C ASP A 65 16.32 -11.00 -31.36
N VAL A 66 16.70 -10.27 -32.40
CA VAL A 66 18.12 -10.03 -32.73
C VAL A 66 18.77 -9.11 -31.70
N ALA A 67 18.07 -8.04 -31.30
CA ALA A 67 18.54 -7.12 -30.27
C ALA A 67 18.77 -7.79 -28.91
N ALA A 68 17.94 -8.78 -28.55
CA ALA A 68 18.02 -9.50 -27.28
C ALA A 68 19.36 -10.25 -27.10
N ALA A 69 20.01 -10.65 -28.21
CA ALA A 69 21.33 -11.27 -28.17
C ALA A 69 22.47 -10.30 -27.80
N PHE A 70 22.25 -8.99 -27.94
CA PHE A 70 23.25 -7.94 -27.70
C PHE A 70 22.87 -6.97 -26.57
N SER A 71 21.66 -7.09 -26.01
CA SER A 71 21.19 -6.22 -24.94
C SER A 71 20.21 -6.96 -24.03
N LEU A 72 20.53 -6.97 -22.74
CA LEU A 72 19.75 -7.60 -21.70
C LEU A 72 18.41 -6.88 -21.50
N GLN A 73 18.35 -5.55 -21.63
CA GLN A 73 17.06 -4.85 -21.58
C GLN A 73 16.13 -5.26 -22.74
N ALA A 74 16.67 -5.47 -23.95
CA ALA A 74 15.88 -5.91 -25.10
C ALA A 74 15.37 -7.35 -24.88
N HIS A 75 16.23 -8.20 -24.30
CA HIS A 75 15.88 -9.54 -23.87
C HIS A 75 14.76 -9.55 -22.82
N MET A 76 14.83 -8.68 -21.81
CA MET A 76 13.77 -8.53 -20.81
C MET A 76 12.46 -8.02 -21.39
N VAL A 77 12.49 -7.10 -22.36
CA VAL A 77 11.29 -6.66 -23.08
C VAL A 77 10.63 -7.85 -23.79
N GLN A 78 11.41 -8.72 -24.43
CA GLN A 78 10.91 -9.92 -25.09
C GLN A 78 10.18 -10.85 -24.11
N HIS A 79 10.78 -11.12 -22.94
CA HIS A 79 10.13 -11.91 -21.90
C HIS A 79 8.84 -11.27 -21.38
N LEU A 80 8.82 -9.96 -21.12
CA LEU A 80 7.62 -9.25 -20.65
C LEU A 80 6.48 -9.30 -21.66
N LEU A 81 6.76 -9.22 -22.96
CA LEU A 81 5.74 -9.38 -23.99
C LEU A 81 5.10 -10.78 -23.93
N LEU A 82 5.91 -11.82 -23.73
CA LEU A 82 5.47 -13.21 -23.66
C LEU A 82 4.79 -13.58 -22.32
N MET A 83 5.13 -12.89 -21.23
CA MET A 83 4.63 -13.22 -19.89
C MET A 83 3.51 -12.29 -19.42
N ILE A 84 3.61 -10.99 -19.66
CA ILE A 84 2.74 -9.98 -19.06
C ILE A 84 1.74 -9.41 -20.06
N VAL A 85 2.07 -9.37 -21.35
CA VAL A 85 1.18 -8.76 -22.37
C VAL A 85 0.35 -9.82 -23.11
N ALA A 86 1.00 -10.77 -23.78
CA ALA A 86 0.30 -11.73 -24.63
C ALA A 86 -0.67 -12.66 -23.86
N PRO A 87 -0.30 -13.28 -22.72
CA PRO A 87 -1.17 -14.25 -22.04
C PRO A 87 -2.49 -13.65 -21.52
N PRO A 88 -2.50 -12.49 -20.84
CA PRO A 88 -3.75 -11.81 -20.47
C PRO A 88 -4.66 -11.51 -21.67
N LEU A 89 -4.11 -11.00 -22.76
CA LEU A 89 -4.87 -10.67 -23.97
C LEU A 89 -5.50 -11.91 -24.60
N LEU A 90 -4.73 -13.00 -24.71
CA LEU A 90 -5.22 -14.28 -25.23
C LEU A 90 -6.33 -14.86 -24.35
N LEU A 91 -6.17 -14.85 -23.03
CA LEU A 91 -7.14 -15.41 -22.09
C LEU A 91 -8.42 -14.56 -21.98
N TYR A 92 -8.31 -13.24 -22.07
CA TYR A 92 -9.47 -12.34 -22.14
C TYR A 92 -10.33 -12.61 -23.38
N GLY A 93 -9.69 -13.05 -24.48
CA GLY A 93 -10.37 -13.56 -25.67
C GLY A 93 -11.23 -14.81 -25.45
N ALA A 94 -11.18 -15.44 -24.26
CA ALA A 94 -11.88 -16.68 -23.92
C ALA A 94 -11.66 -17.80 -24.97
N PRO A 95 -10.39 -18.23 -25.18
CA PRO A 95 -9.98 -18.97 -26.37
C PRO A 95 -10.49 -20.40 -26.46
N THR A 96 -10.84 -20.99 -25.32
CA THR A 96 -11.32 -22.37 -25.17
C THR A 96 -12.48 -22.71 -26.12
N LEU A 97 -13.57 -21.94 -26.10
CA LEU A 97 -14.75 -22.24 -26.90
C LEU A 97 -14.56 -21.95 -28.40
N PRO A 98 -14.10 -20.75 -28.83
CA PRO A 98 -13.91 -20.46 -30.24
C PRO A 98 -12.89 -21.40 -30.90
N LEU A 99 -11.78 -21.74 -30.25
CA LEU A 99 -10.81 -22.68 -30.82
C LEU A 99 -11.42 -24.07 -31.06
N ILE A 100 -12.15 -24.61 -30.08
CA ILE A 100 -12.83 -25.91 -30.24
C ILE A 100 -13.94 -25.84 -31.31
N ALA A 101 -14.67 -24.73 -31.38
CA ALA A 101 -15.76 -24.55 -32.34
C ALA A 101 -15.25 -24.36 -33.78
N GLY A 102 -14.09 -23.73 -33.95
CA GLY A 102 -13.50 -23.43 -35.26
C GLY A 102 -12.79 -24.63 -35.93
N LEU A 103 -12.46 -25.67 -35.16
CA LEU A 103 -11.88 -26.89 -35.70
C LEU A 103 -12.86 -27.65 -36.62
N PRO A 104 -12.36 -28.35 -37.67
CA PRO A 104 -13.18 -29.22 -38.51
C PRO A 104 -13.94 -30.26 -37.67
N ARG A 105 -15.21 -30.54 -38.02
CA ARG A 105 -16.07 -31.46 -37.26
C ARG A 105 -15.43 -32.85 -37.08
N ALA A 106 -14.83 -33.39 -38.14
CA ALA A 106 -14.15 -34.69 -38.11
C ALA A 106 -12.99 -34.70 -37.09
N PHE A 107 -12.14 -33.67 -37.09
CA PHE A 107 -11.02 -33.56 -36.15
C PHE A 107 -11.50 -33.39 -34.71
N ARG A 108 -12.54 -32.58 -34.49
CA ARG A 108 -13.13 -32.38 -33.16
C ARG A 108 -13.72 -33.68 -32.58
N GLN A 109 -14.38 -34.49 -33.39
CA GLN A 109 -14.97 -35.76 -32.95
C GLN A 109 -13.91 -36.84 -32.76
N ALA A 110 -12.93 -36.93 -33.65
CA ALA A 110 -11.90 -37.97 -33.60
C ALA A 110 -10.82 -37.73 -32.53
N TRP A 111 -10.42 -36.47 -32.30
CA TRP A 111 -9.28 -36.15 -31.42
C TRP A 111 -9.68 -35.33 -30.20
N VAL A 112 -10.47 -34.25 -30.34
CA VAL A 112 -10.73 -33.35 -29.20
C VAL A 112 -11.66 -33.98 -28.16
N THR A 113 -12.77 -34.58 -28.60
CA THR A 113 -13.77 -35.17 -27.69
C THR A 113 -13.22 -36.34 -26.85
N PRO A 114 -12.50 -37.34 -27.41
CA PRO A 114 -11.98 -38.46 -26.64
C PRO A 114 -10.92 -38.05 -25.61
N PHE A 115 -10.04 -37.11 -25.96
CA PHE A 115 -9.03 -36.60 -25.02
C PHE A 115 -9.66 -35.75 -23.91
N ALA A 116 -10.68 -34.94 -24.23
CA ALA A 116 -11.38 -34.12 -23.25
C ALA A 116 -12.24 -34.94 -22.26
N THR A 117 -12.74 -36.12 -22.67
CA THR A 117 -13.51 -37.03 -21.81
C THR A 117 -12.62 -37.96 -20.98
N TRP A 118 -11.32 -38.07 -21.30
CA TRP A 118 -10.39 -38.93 -20.56
C TRP A 118 -10.10 -38.36 -19.16
N LYS A 119 -10.60 -39.07 -18.13
CA LYS A 119 -10.51 -38.69 -16.71
C LYS A 119 -9.10 -38.31 -16.21
N PRO A 120 -8.00 -39.03 -16.52
CA PRO A 120 -6.66 -38.65 -16.06
C PRO A 120 -6.20 -37.32 -16.63
N ILE A 121 -6.38 -37.07 -17.94
CA ILE A 121 -6.04 -35.78 -18.56
C ILE A 121 -6.85 -34.65 -17.92
N ARG A 122 -8.15 -34.86 -17.70
CA ARG A 122 -8.99 -33.86 -17.03
C ARG A 122 -8.53 -33.57 -15.60
N ARG A 123 -8.10 -34.60 -14.85
CA ARG A 123 -7.54 -34.43 -13.50
C ARG A 123 -6.21 -33.67 -13.54
N LEU A 124 -5.35 -33.98 -14.50
CA LEU A 124 -4.07 -33.29 -14.70
C LEU A 124 -4.29 -31.81 -15.02
N LEU A 125 -5.13 -31.50 -16.02
CA LEU A 125 -5.47 -30.12 -16.39
C LEU A 125 -6.12 -29.38 -15.23
N ALA A 126 -7.03 -30.02 -14.50
CA ALA A 126 -7.64 -29.42 -13.30
C ALA A 126 -6.63 -29.17 -12.18
N CYS A 127 -5.55 -29.97 -12.08
CA CYS A 127 -4.47 -29.76 -11.12
C CYS A 127 -3.54 -28.61 -11.54
N LEU A 128 -3.17 -28.56 -12.83
CA LEU A 128 -2.31 -27.54 -13.41
C LEU A 128 -2.92 -26.14 -13.32
N VAL A 129 -4.25 -26.04 -13.35
CA VAL A 129 -5.00 -24.77 -13.31
C VAL A 129 -5.34 -24.34 -11.86
N ARG A 130 -4.93 -25.11 -10.83
CA ARG A 130 -5.11 -24.68 -9.43
C ARG A 130 -4.23 -23.47 -9.14
N PRO A 131 -4.73 -22.42 -8.44
CA PRO A 131 -3.96 -21.22 -8.15
C PRO A 131 -2.59 -21.49 -7.51
N THR A 132 -2.50 -22.44 -6.58
CA THR A 132 -1.21 -22.77 -5.94
C THR A 132 -0.22 -23.36 -6.95
N THR A 133 -0.69 -24.28 -7.80
CA THR A 133 0.15 -24.93 -8.82
C THR A 133 0.62 -23.92 -9.87
N THR A 134 -0.28 -23.07 -10.36
CA THR A 134 0.06 -22.05 -11.37
C THR A 134 1.06 -21.03 -10.81
N TRP A 135 0.89 -20.63 -9.53
CA TRP A 135 1.82 -19.73 -8.86
C TRP A 135 3.22 -20.33 -8.71
N VAL A 136 3.31 -21.58 -8.25
CA VAL A 136 4.59 -22.28 -8.05
C VAL A 136 5.29 -22.50 -9.38
N LEU A 137 4.58 -22.99 -10.40
CA LEU A 137 5.18 -23.20 -11.72
C LEU A 137 5.70 -21.90 -12.33
N PHE A 138 4.94 -20.82 -12.25
CA PHE A 138 5.38 -19.51 -12.73
C PHE A 138 6.61 -19.00 -11.99
N THR A 139 6.61 -19.10 -10.66
CA THR A 139 7.73 -18.64 -9.82
C THR A 139 8.99 -19.47 -10.08
N VAL A 140 8.88 -20.80 -10.04
CA VAL A 140 10.02 -21.69 -10.28
C VAL A 140 10.61 -21.45 -11.66
N MET A 141 9.78 -21.31 -12.69
CA MET A 141 10.29 -21.11 -14.05
C MET A 141 10.90 -19.72 -14.25
N LEU A 142 10.33 -18.69 -13.62
CA LEU A 142 10.92 -17.36 -13.59
C LEU A 142 12.33 -17.40 -12.99
N TRP A 143 12.50 -17.97 -11.80
CA TRP A 143 13.81 -18.02 -11.14
C TRP A 143 14.79 -18.94 -11.86
N ALA A 144 14.36 -20.12 -12.31
CA ALA A 144 15.24 -21.09 -12.96
C ALA A 144 15.95 -20.51 -14.18
N TRP A 145 15.21 -19.84 -15.08
CA TRP A 145 15.81 -19.25 -16.28
C TRP A 145 16.68 -18.03 -15.99
N HIS A 146 16.51 -17.36 -14.85
CA HIS A 146 17.37 -16.24 -14.44
C HIS A 146 18.60 -16.68 -13.62
N VAL A 147 18.79 -17.99 -13.41
CA VAL A 147 20.05 -18.52 -12.88
C VAL A 147 21.11 -18.37 -13.98
N PRO A 148 22.31 -17.81 -13.71
CA PRO A 148 23.33 -17.56 -14.72
C PRO A 148 23.64 -18.76 -15.62
N LEU A 149 23.71 -19.97 -15.05
CA LEU A 149 23.97 -21.20 -15.81
C LEU A 149 22.92 -21.48 -16.90
N LEU A 150 21.63 -21.38 -16.57
CA LEU A 150 20.54 -21.66 -17.52
C LEU A 150 20.32 -20.50 -18.48
N TYR A 151 20.54 -19.27 -18.00
CA TYR A 151 20.47 -18.08 -18.81
C TYR A 151 21.53 -18.08 -19.94
N GLU A 152 22.78 -18.38 -19.60
CA GLU A 152 23.88 -18.52 -20.56
C GLU A 152 23.63 -19.67 -21.54
N LEU A 153 23.07 -20.80 -21.07
CA LEU A 153 22.69 -21.92 -21.94
C LEU A 153 21.65 -21.49 -23.00
N ALA A 154 20.68 -20.67 -22.62
CA ALA A 154 19.70 -20.14 -23.54
C ALA A 154 20.34 -19.22 -24.60
N LEU A 155 21.26 -18.33 -24.20
CA LEU A 155 21.96 -17.44 -25.12
C LEU A 155 22.87 -18.17 -26.11
N GLN A 156 23.54 -19.23 -25.67
CA GLN A 156 24.48 -20.00 -26.51
C GLN A 156 23.77 -20.96 -27.47
N SER A 157 22.53 -21.36 -27.17
CA SER A 157 21.79 -22.33 -27.97
C SER A 157 20.39 -21.84 -28.33
N GLY A 158 20.19 -21.59 -29.63
CA GLY A 158 18.87 -21.22 -30.15
C GLY A 158 17.77 -22.27 -29.90
N TYR A 159 18.12 -23.53 -29.59
CA TYR A 159 17.14 -24.52 -29.13
C TYR A 159 16.68 -24.22 -27.70
N TRP A 160 17.62 -24.05 -26.76
CA TRP A 160 17.29 -23.77 -25.37
C TRP A 160 16.64 -22.40 -25.19
N HIS A 161 17.00 -21.40 -26.01
CA HIS A 161 16.30 -20.12 -26.07
C HIS A 161 14.81 -20.28 -26.44
N ARG A 162 14.47 -21.17 -27.39
CA ARG A 162 13.07 -21.47 -27.72
C ARG A 162 12.35 -22.22 -26.61
N VAL A 163 13.06 -23.12 -25.90
CA VAL A 163 12.51 -23.83 -24.74
C VAL A 163 12.18 -22.85 -23.63
N GLU A 164 13.09 -21.93 -23.31
CA GLU A 164 12.88 -20.85 -22.36
C GLU A 164 11.62 -20.02 -22.70
N HIS A 165 11.53 -19.50 -23.92
CA HIS A 165 10.35 -18.76 -24.37
C HIS A 165 9.05 -19.56 -24.28
N ALA A 166 9.09 -20.85 -24.64
CA ALA A 166 7.94 -21.73 -24.52
C ALA A 166 7.53 -21.92 -23.05
N CYS A 167 8.51 -22.05 -22.15
CA CYS A 167 8.28 -22.19 -20.72
C CYS A 167 7.68 -20.93 -20.10
N PHE A 168 8.19 -19.74 -20.46
CA PHE A 168 7.61 -18.46 -20.02
C PHE A 168 6.18 -18.27 -20.52
N LEU A 169 5.93 -18.52 -21.80
CA LEU A 169 4.58 -18.41 -22.36
C LEU A 169 3.61 -19.41 -21.73
N ALA A 170 4.00 -20.68 -21.59
CA ALA A 170 3.15 -21.73 -21.05
C ALA A 170 2.83 -21.53 -19.57
N THR A 171 3.84 -21.27 -18.74
CA THR A 171 3.63 -21.02 -17.30
C THR A 171 2.89 -19.73 -17.05
N SER A 172 3.06 -18.71 -17.90
CA SER A 172 2.28 -17.48 -17.78
C SER A 172 0.81 -17.66 -18.18
N LEU A 173 0.51 -18.40 -19.26
CA LEU A 173 -0.87 -18.76 -19.59
C LEU A 173 -1.56 -19.51 -18.44
N LEU A 174 -0.82 -20.38 -17.75
CA LEU A 174 -1.31 -21.04 -16.53
C LEU A 174 -1.50 -20.05 -15.38
N PHE A 175 -0.54 -19.15 -15.14
CA PHE A 175 -0.60 -18.13 -14.09
C PHE A 175 -1.80 -17.19 -14.22
N TRP A 176 -2.11 -16.75 -15.43
CA TRP A 176 -3.23 -15.82 -15.67
C TRP A 176 -4.58 -16.52 -15.74
N TRP A 177 -4.62 -17.86 -15.84
CA TRP A 177 -5.87 -18.61 -15.95
C TRP A 177 -6.81 -18.43 -14.76
N PRO A 178 -6.38 -18.56 -13.48
CA PRO A 178 -7.26 -18.33 -12.33
C PRO A 178 -7.76 -16.89 -12.21
N VAL A 179 -7.06 -15.92 -12.82
CA VAL A 179 -7.40 -14.49 -12.82
C VAL A 179 -8.55 -14.22 -13.79
N PHE A 180 -8.43 -14.66 -15.06
CA PHE A 180 -9.44 -14.40 -16.09
C PHE A 180 -10.60 -15.40 -16.12
N GLN A 181 -10.36 -16.65 -15.71
CA GLN A 181 -11.34 -17.73 -15.67
C GLN A 181 -12.14 -17.87 -16.99
N PRO A 182 -11.47 -18.14 -18.13
CA PRO A 182 -12.15 -18.26 -19.41
C PRO A 182 -13.18 -19.39 -19.37
N TYR A 183 -14.43 -19.06 -19.71
CA TYR A 183 -15.53 -20.03 -19.74
C TYR A 183 -15.17 -21.25 -20.61
N PRO A 184 -15.46 -22.50 -20.20
CA PRO A 184 -16.31 -22.92 -19.08
C PRO A 184 -15.57 -23.10 -17.74
N SER A 185 -14.31 -22.68 -17.64
CA SER A 185 -13.53 -22.83 -16.42
C SER A 185 -14.18 -22.06 -15.26
N ARG A 186 -14.24 -22.69 -14.08
CA ARG A 186 -14.68 -22.07 -12.84
C ARG A 186 -13.61 -22.30 -11.78
N SER A 187 -13.26 -21.25 -11.04
CA SER A 187 -12.33 -21.38 -9.91
C SER A 187 -12.94 -22.27 -8.82
N THR A 188 -12.08 -23.07 -8.17
CA THR A 188 -12.44 -23.90 -7.02
C THR A 188 -12.30 -23.16 -5.69
N GLY A 189 -11.71 -21.95 -5.66
CA GLY A 189 -11.44 -21.17 -4.46
C GLY A 189 -12.12 -19.80 -4.44
N PRO A 190 -12.16 -19.13 -3.27
CA PRO A 190 -12.77 -17.81 -3.14
C PRO A 190 -11.99 -16.78 -3.95
N ARG A 191 -12.70 -15.89 -4.67
CA ARG A 191 -12.08 -14.85 -5.53
C ARG A 191 -11.09 -13.95 -4.77
N TRP A 192 -11.32 -13.68 -3.48
CA TRP A 192 -10.43 -12.84 -2.67
C TRP A 192 -9.03 -13.41 -2.52
N ALA A 193 -8.86 -14.74 -2.63
CA ALA A 193 -7.55 -15.38 -2.56
C ALA A 193 -6.62 -15.00 -3.74
N LEU A 194 -7.18 -14.43 -4.82
CA LEU A 194 -6.38 -13.92 -5.93
C LEU A 194 -5.61 -12.63 -5.58
N VAL A 195 -6.04 -11.89 -4.56
CA VAL A 195 -5.33 -10.70 -4.07
C VAL A 195 -3.96 -11.08 -3.49
N PRO A 196 -3.86 -11.95 -2.45
CA PRO A 196 -2.55 -12.40 -1.97
C PRO A 196 -1.78 -13.20 -3.04
N TYR A 197 -2.43 -13.93 -3.94
CA TYR A 197 -1.77 -14.60 -5.09
C TYR A 197 -0.99 -13.64 -5.99
N LEU A 198 -1.63 -12.56 -6.45
CA LEU A 198 -0.99 -11.54 -7.30
C LEU A 198 0.06 -10.74 -6.52
N PHE A 199 -0.23 -10.43 -5.25
CA PHE A 199 0.68 -9.71 -4.37
C PHE A 199 1.99 -10.48 -4.15
N LEU A 200 1.91 -11.77 -3.81
CA LEU A 200 3.08 -12.62 -3.60
C LEU A 200 3.87 -12.83 -4.90
N ALA A 201 3.18 -12.94 -6.04
CA ALA A 201 3.84 -12.98 -7.35
C ALA A 201 4.62 -11.69 -7.64
N GLY A 202 4.07 -10.53 -7.24
CA GLY A 202 4.74 -9.24 -7.32
C GLY A 202 5.94 -9.12 -6.39
N ILE A 203 5.86 -9.62 -5.15
CA ILE A 203 6.99 -9.62 -4.20
C ILE A 203 8.17 -10.41 -4.77
N GLN A 204 7.96 -11.66 -5.17
CA GLN A 204 9.05 -12.50 -5.66
C GLN A 204 9.66 -11.94 -6.96
N GLY A 205 8.84 -11.38 -7.85
CA GLY A 205 9.31 -10.75 -9.09
C GLY A 205 10.09 -9.46 -8.82
N SER A 206 9.67 -8.69 -7.81
CA SER A 206 10.40 -7.49 -7.36
C SER A 206 11.74 -7.85 -6.73
N ALA A 207 11.81 -8.96 -5.99
CA ALA A 207 13.08 -9.45 -5.43
C ALA A 207 14.08 -9.80 -6.54
N LEU A 208 13.65 -10.57 -7.55
CA LEU A 208 14.49 -10.89 -8.71
C LEU A 208 14.92 -9.63 -9.49
N ALA A 209 13.99 -8.69 -9.69
CA ALA A 209 14.28 -7.43 -10.35
C ALA A 209 15.26 -6.55 -9.56
N ALA A 210 15.15 -6.53 -8.23
CA ALA A 210 16.07 -5.81 -7.36
C ALA A 210 17.49 -6.37 -7.44
N ILE A 211 17.64 -7.71 -7.50
CA ILE A 211 18.95 -8.35 -7.70
C ILE A 211 19.60 -7.84 -9.00
N LEU A 212 18.88 -7.86 -10.11
CA LEU A 212 19.37 -7.34 -11.40
C LEU A 212 19.69 -5.84 -11.34
N THR A 213 18.80 -5.06 -10.71
CA THR A 213 18.89 -3.59 -10.68
C THR A 213 20.06 -3.09 -9.85
N PHE A 214 20.28 -3.70 -8.68
CA PHE A 214 21.22 -3.23 -7.65
C PHE A 214 22.48 -4.07 -7.52
N SER A 215 22.64 -5.15 -8.30
CA SER A 215 23.89 -5.93 -8.28
C SER A 215 25.07 -5.04 -8.69
N PRO A 216 26.18 -5.04 -7.93
CA PRO A 216 27.38 -4.29 -8.28
C PRO A 216 28.21 -4.97 -9.38
N GLN A 217 27.85 -6.20 -9.77
CA GLN A 217 28.57 -7.01 -10.75
C GLN A 217 27.64 -7.42 -11.91
N VAL A 218 28.26 -7.67 -13.07
CA VAL A 218 27.58 -8.20 -14.25
C VAL A 218 27.29 -9.69 -14.00
N LEU A 219 26.02 -10.07 -13.94
CA LEU A 219 25.56 -11.41 -13.59
C LEU A 219 25.65 -12.41 -14.77
N TYR A 220 25.59 -11.90 -15.99
CA TYR A 220 25.62 -12.70 -17.23
C TYR A 220 26.80 -12.28 -18.09
N SER A 221 27.82 -13.13 -18.16
CA SER A 221 29.11 -12.83 -18.79
C SER A 221 29.01 -12.67 -20.31
N HIS A 222 27.99 -13.25 -20.95
CA HIS A 222 27.75 -13.07 -22.38
C HIS A 222 27.71 -11.58 -22.79
N TYR A 223 27.05 -10.73 -21.99
CA TYR A 223 26.91 -9.30 -22.29
C TYR A 223 28.17 -8.47 -22.06
N ASP A 224 29.18 -9.04 -21.42
CA ASP A 224 30.52 -8.44 -21.34
C ASP A 224 31.33 -8.74 -22.61
N ALA A 225 31.08 -9.89 -23.23
CA ALA A 225 31.78 -10.35 -24.44
C ALA A 225 31.23 -9.77 -25.74
N VAL A 226 29.96 -9.38 -25.79
CA VAL A 226 29.31 -8.85 -27.00
C VAL A 226 29.12 -7.33 -26.95
N PRO A 227 29.26 -6.62 -28.08
CA PRO A 227 29.01 -5.19 -28.12
C PRO A 227 27.52 -4.89 -27.88
N ASN A 228 27.24 -4.00 -26.94
CA ASN A 228 25.88 -3.55 -26.66
C ASN A 228 25.36 -2.66 -27.80
N VAL A 229 24.19 -2.98 -28.36
CA VAL A 229 23.63 -2.25 -29.53
C VAL A 229 23.19 -0.81 -29.19
N TRP A 230 23.06 -0.46 -27.91
CA TRP A 230 22.75 0.88 -27.42
C TRP A 230 24.01 1.65 -26.99
N GLY A 231 25.19 1.03 -27.06
CA GLY A 231 26.45 1.59 -26.59
C GLY A 231 26.53 1.77 -25.06
N LEU A 232 25.70 1.04 -24.32
CA LEU A 232 25.67 1.10 -22.86
C LEU A 232 26.71 0.15 -22.25
N ALA A 233 27.23 0.52 -21.09
CA ALA A 233 28.05 -0.38 -20.28
C ALA A 233 27.18 -1.58 -19.80
N PRO A 234 27.72 -2.82 -19.76
CA PRO A 234 26.94 -4.01 -19.41
C PRO A 234 26.21 -3.91 -18.07
N LEU A 235 26.86 -3.31 -17.06
CA LEU A 235 26.24 -3.09 -15.75
C LEU A 235 25.05 -2.12 -15.81
N THR A 236 25.13 -1.07 -16.63
CA THR A 236 24.02 -0.12 -16.82
C THR A 236 22.86 -0.77 -17.58
N ASP A 237 23.17 -1.58 -18.59
CA ASP A 237 22.17 -2.34 -19.35
C ASP A 237 21.43 -3.34 -18.43
N GLN A 238 22.14 -4.00 -17.52
CA GLN A 238 21.57 -4.87 -16.48
C GLN A 238 20.69 -4.13 -15.49
N SER A 239 21.15 -2.98 -14.97
CA SER A 239 20.33 -2.19 -14.05
C SER A 239 19.02 -1.73 -14.71
N LEU A 240 19.09 -1.35 -16.00
CA LEU A 240 17.92 -0.95 -16.77
C LEU A 240 17.00 -2.14 -17.08
N ALA A 241 17.56 -3.30 -17.39
CA ALA A 241 16.81 -4.54 -17.61
C ALA A 241 16.04 -4.96 -16.34
N GLY A 242 16.67 -4.88 -15.17
CA GLY A 242 16.01 -5.09 -13.87
C GLY A 242 14.85 -4.11 -13.66
N ALA A 243 15.06 -2.81 -13.93
CA ALA A 243 14.01 -1.81 -13.82
C ALA A 243 12.84 -2.05 -14.80
N ILE A 244 13.14 -2.44 -16.05
CA ILE A 244 12.16 -2.81 -17.07
C ILE A 244 11.40 -4.07 -16.66
N MET A 245 12.03 -5.04 -16.03
CA MET A 245 11.34 -6.21 -15.49
C MET A 245 10.41 -5.82 -14.32
N TRP A 246 10.85 -4.89 -13.46
CA TRP A 246 10.15 -4.50 -12.24
C TRP A 246 8.85 -3.71 -12.51
N VAL A 247 8.98 -2.54 -13.13
CA VAL A 247 7.91 -1.52 -13.14
C VAL A 247 6.65 -1.96 -13.90
N PRO A 248 6.75 -2.45 -15.15
CA PRO A 248 5.59 -2.94 -15.91
C PRO A 248 4.91 -4.14 -15.26
N THR A 249 5.69 -5.08 -14.70
CA THR A 249 5.15 -6.26 -14.03
C THR A 249 4.37 -5.89 -12.77
N ALA A 250 4.94 -5.03 -11.93
CA ALA A 250 4.26 -4.50 -10.75
C ALA A 250 2.96 -3.76 -11.13
N GLY A 251 3.01 -2.93 -12.18
CA GLY A 251 1.83 -2.25 -12.71
C GLY A 251 0.74 -3.22 -13.18
N ALA A 252 1.09 -4.24 -13.95
CA ALA A 252 0.14 -5.23 -14.45
C ALA A 252 -0.53 -6.03 -13.32
N PHE A 253 0.24 -6.48 -12.32
CA PHE A 253 -0.31 -7.19 -11.17
C PHE A 253 -1.19 -6.28 -10.30
N LEU A 254 -0.82 -5.01 -10.14
CA LEU A 254 -1.65 -4.03 -9.43
C LEU A 254 -2.99 -3.82 -10.15
N ILE A 255 -2.98 -3.62 -11.47
CA ILE A 255 -4.20 -3.47 -12.27
C ILE A 255 -5.10 -4.70 -12.12
N ALA A 256 -4.53 -5.91 -12.21
CA ALA A 256 -5.27 -7.16 -12.05
C ALA A 256 -5.86 -7.29 -10.63
N MET A 257 -5.11 -6.88 -9.60
CA MET A 257 -5.57 -6.90 -8.21
C MET A 257 -6.72 -5.91 -8.00
N LEU A 258 -6.60 -4.68 -8.51
CA LEU A 258 -7.66 -3.68 -8.46
C LEU A 258 -8.92 -4.16 -9.18
N TYR A 259 -8.77 -4.82 -10.34
CA TYR A 259 -9.88 -5.43 -11.05
C TYR A 259 -10.60 -6.48 -10.18
N VAL A 260 -9.87 -7.43 -9.59
CA VAL A 260 -10.43 -8.48 -8.71
C VAL A 260 -11.15 -7.88 -7.49
N VAL A 261 -10.59 -6.83 -6.89
CA VAL A 261 -11.21 -6.13 -5.75
C VAL A 261 -12.49 -5.40 -6.20
N SER A 262 -12.45 -4.69 -7.33
CA SER A 262 -13.61 -3.98 -7.86
C SER A 262 -14.77 -4.91 -8.20
N GLU A 263 -14.47 -6.10 -8.73
CA GLU A 263 -15.45 -7.13 -9.05
C GLU A 263 -16.14 -7.65 -7.77
N GLN A 264 -15.37 -7.84 -6.69
CA GLN A 264 -15.90 -8.29 -5.40
C GLN A 264 -16.79 -7.24 -4.73
N ILE A 265 -16.34 -5.98 -4.71
CA ILE A 265 -17.13 -4.87 -4.16
C ILE A 265 -18.45 -4.75 -4.94
N SER A 266 -18.41 -4.85 -6.27
CA SER A 266 -19.60 -4.77 -7.13
C SER A 266 -20.55 -5.95 -6.94
N ALA A 267 -20.00 -7.15 -6.71
CA ALA A 267 -20.81 -8.34 -6.42
C ALA A 267 -21.50 -8.21 -5.04
N GLU A 268 -20.78 -7.73 -4.02
CA GLU A 268 -21.31 -7.53 -2.67
C GLU A 268 -22.35 -6.40 -2.62
N SER A 269 -22.13 -5.30 -3.34
CA SER A 269 -23.11 -4.21 -3.44
C SER A 269 -24.40 -4.68 -4.11
N SER A 270 -24.31 -5.54 -5.14
CA SER A 270 -25.46 -6.11 -5.84
C SER A 270 -26.25 -7.06 -4.93
N LEU A 271 -25.56 -7.87 -4.12
CA LEU A 271 -26.19 -8.76 -3.15
C LEU A 271 -26.84 -7.97 -2.01
N THR A 272 -26.15 -6.94 -1.50
CA THR A 272 -26.66 -6.05 -0.45
C THR A 272 -27.86 -5.26 -0.95
N GLN A 273 -27.87 -4.73 -2.18
CA GLN A 273 -29.05 -4.07 -2.77
C GLN A 273 -30.24 -5.02 -2.95
N ARG A 274 -30.01 -6.28 -3.33
CA ARG A 274 -31.05 -7.31 -3.40
C ARG A 274 -31.58 -7.69 -2.01
N ALA A 275 -30.71 -7.74 -1.01
CA ALA A 275 -31.10 -7.97 0.38
C ALA A 275 -31.87 -6.77 0.96
N ASP A 276 -31.43 -5.53 0.68
CA ASP A 276 -32.06 -4.30 1.12
C ASP A 276 -33.40 -4.05 0.45
N SER A 277 -33.53 -4.29 -0.86
CA SER A 277 -34.84 -4.26 -1.54
C SER A 277 -35.82 -5.28 -0.93
N ARG A 278 -35.33 -6.48 -0.59
CA ARG A 278 -36.13 -7.53 0.09
C ARG A 278 -36.48 -7.13 1.53
N ASN A 279 -35.56 -6.49 2.26
CA ASN A 279 -35.77 -6.00 3.62
C ASN A 279 -36.63 -4.73 3.67
N ARG A 280 -36.57 -3.85 2.67
CA ARG A 280 -37.40 -2.65 2.52
C ARG A 280 -38.86 -3.04 2.27
N ARG A 281 -39.07 -4.11 1.49
CA ARG A 281 -40.38 -4.76 1.33
C ARG A 281 -40.91 -5.35 2.64
N LYS A 282 -40.05 -5.85 3.53
CA LYS A 282 -40.43 -6.29 4.90
C LYS A 282 -40.63 -5.13 5.90
N ARG A 283 -39.83 -4.06 5.80
CA ARG A 283 -39.89 -2.85 6.67
C ARG A 283 -41.14 -2.00 6.42
N SER A 284 -41.73 -2.08 5.22
CA SER A 284 -43.03 -1.49 4.90
C SER A 284 -44.16 -1.94 5.85
N ASN A 285 -43.97 -3.03 6.60
CA ASN A 285 -44.98 -3.59 7.51
C ASN A 285 -44.66 -3.38 9.01
N GLN A 286 -43.74 -2.49 9.39
CA GLN A 286 -43.43 -2.22 10.81
C GLN A 286 -43.36 -0.72 11.15
N PRO A 287 -43.87 -0.29 12.32
CA PRO A 287 -43.87 1.12 12.73
C PRO A 287 -42.44 1.67 12.93
N LEU A 288 -42.21 2.90 12.44
CA LEU A 288 -40.89 3.54 12.28
C LEU A 288 -40.09 3.75 13.58
N ALA A 289 -40.75 3.82 14.74
CA ALA A 289 -40.09 4.13 16.02
C ALA A 289 -39.08 3.05 16.46
N THR A 290 -39.29 1.79 16.07
CA THR A 290 -38.46 0.66 16.50
C THR A 290 -37.24 0.43 15.61
N VAL A 291 -37.24 0.97 14.38
CA VAL A 291 -36.17 0.71 13.38
C VAL A 291 -34.96 1.63 13.59
N ALA A 292 -35.19 2.89 14.00
CA ALA A 292 -34.12 3.84 14.27
C ALA A 292 -33.26 3.45 15.49
N ALA A 293 -33.87 2.88 16.54
CA ALA A 293 -33.15 2.42 17.73
C ALA A 293 -32.37 1.11 17.52
N ARG A 294 -32.83 0.23 16.60
CA ARG A 294 -32.23 -1.09 16.37
C ARG A 294 -31.12 -1.08 15.31
N ALA A 295 -31.21 -0.21 14.31
CA ALA A 295 -30.25 -0.17 13.19
C ALA A 295 -28.92 0.51 13.54
N LEU A 296 -28.87 1.32 14.61
CA LEU A 296 -27.68 2.09 15.00
C LEU A 296 -26.78 1.37 16.03
N LEU A 297 -27.20 0.23 16.62
CA LEU A 297 -26.66 -0.19 17.92
C LEU A 297 -26.32 -1.69 18.09
N THR A 298 -26.34 -2.53 17.06
CA THR A 298 -26.02 -3.96 17.25
C THR A 298 -24.60 -4.29 16.80
N ARG A 299 -23.63 -4.10 17.72
CA ARG A 299 -22.49 -5.03 17.76
C ARG A 299 -23.10 -6.41 18.07
N PRO A 300 -22.85 -7.47 17.28
CA PRO A 300 -23.27 -8.82 17.67
C PRO A 300 -22.69 -9.11 19.06
N ALA A 301 -23.50 -9.69 19.95
CA ALA A 301 -23.10 -9.96 21.32
C ALA A 301 -21.73 -10.68 21.32
N ALA A 302 -20.72 -10.05 21.94
CA ALA A 302 -19.39 -10.60 22.00
C ALA A 302 -19.43 -11.94 22.73
N THR A 303 -18.69 -12.94 22.26
CA THR A 303 -18.57 -14.21 22.98
C THR A 303 -17.91 -13.95 24.34
N LYS A 304 -18.23 -14.75 25.37
CA LYS A 304 -17.62 -14.61 26.71
C LYS A 304 -16.08 -14.58 26.67
N HIS A 305 -15.47 -15.30 25.72
CA HIS A 305 -14.03 -15.29 25.50
C HIS A 305 -13.53 -13.94 24.95
N ALA A 306 -14.24 -13.34 23.99
CA ALA A 306 -13.92 -12.01 23.47
C ALA A 306 -14.02 -10.95 24.57
N GLU A 307 -15.07 -10.98 25.39
CA GLU A 307 -15.20 -10.04 26.52
C GLU A 307 -14.06 -10.16 27.54
N ARG A 308 -13.60 -11.38 27.83
CA ARG A 308 -12.49 -11.60 28.76
C ARG A 308 -11.17 -11.05 28.21
N SER A 309 -10.93 -11.27 26.92
CA SER A 309 -9.75 -10.74 26.20
C SER A 309 -9.76 -9.19 26.17
N GLU A 310 -10.90 -8.58 25.87
CA GLU A 310 -11.06 -7.11 25.84
C GLU A 310 -10.81 -6.47 27.21
N ARG A 311 -11.35 -7.08 28.28
CA ARG A 311 -11.10 -6.62 29.66
C ARG A 311 -9.65 -6.77 30.06
N PHE A 312 -8.99 -7.88 29.68
CA PHE A 312 -7.56 -8.08 29.92
C PHE A 312 -6.72 -7.02 29.20
N ALA A 313 -6.94 -6.82 27.90
CA ALA A 313 -6.22 -5.84 27.09
C ALA A 313 -6.38 -4.42 27.64
N THR A 314 -7.60 -4.08 28.09
CA THR A 314 -7.90 -2.77 28.69
C THR A 314 -7.18 -2.58 30.02
N ARG A 315 -7.22 -3.58 30.92
CA ARG A 315 -6.48 -3.54 32.19
C ARG A 315 -4.98 -3.45 31.96
N PHE A 316 -4.44 -4.23 31.03
CA PHE A 316 -3.03 -4.19 30.64
C PHE A 316 -2.64 -2.79 30.15
N ALA A 317 -3.41 -2.20 29.23
CA ALA A 317 -3.16 -0.85 28.71
C ALA A 317 -3.14 0.20 29.84
N LEU A 318 -4.05 0.11 30.81
CA LEU A 318 -4.07 1.02 31.97
C LEU A 318 -2.83 0.88 32.86
N HIS A 319 -2.39 -0.34 33.14
CA HIS A 319 -1.22 -0.60 34.00
C HIS A 319 0.09 -0.18 33.31
N VAL A 320 0.21 -0.43 32.01
CA VAL A 320 1.44 -0.26 31.25
C VAL A 320 1.60 1.18 30.71
N ARG A 321 0.51 1.96 30.59
CA ARG A 321 0.55 3.34 30.08
C ARG A 321 1.53 4.24 30.84
N ARG A 322 1.45 4.28 32.18
CA ARG A 322 2.30 5.16 33.01
C ARG A 322 3.79 4.82 32.89
N PRO A 323 4.23 3.56 33.08
CA PRO A 323 5.65 3.23 32.96
C PRO A 323 6.17 3.44 31.54
N LEU A 324 5.43 3.07 30.49
CA LEU A 324 5.88 3.32 29.11
C LEU A 324 5.97 4.80 28.77
N ARG A 325 5.04 5.63 29.24
CA ARG A 325 5.14 7.08 29.05
C ARG A 325 6.37 7.65 29.75
N LEU A 326 6.72 7.16 30.95
CA LEU A 326 7.96 7.55 31.63
C LEU A 326 9.19 7.16 30.81
N VAL A 327 9.23 5.93 30.28
CA VAL A 327 10.31 5.48 29.38
C VAL A 327 10.42 6.40 28.16
N MET A 328 9.30 6.79 27.53
CA MET A 328 9.32 7.73 26.41
C MET A 328 9.84 9.11 26.78
N VAL A 329 9.54 9.61 28.00
CA VAL A 329 10.09 10.88 28.49
C VAL A 329 11.60 10.79 28.70
N LEU A 330 12.08 9.68 29.29
CA LEU A 330 13.51 9.44 29.47
C LEU A 330 14.23 9.34 28.12
N LEU A 331 13.67 8.61 27.16
CA LEU A 331 14.22 8.53 25.80
C LEU A 331 14.24 9.89 25.09
N ALA A 332 13.19 10.70 25.25
CA ALA A 332 13.18 12.06 24.73
C ALA A 332 14.27 12.93 25.39
N GLY A 333 14.51 12.76 26.70
CA GLY A 333 15.61 13.41 27.40
C GLY A 333 16.98 13.01 26.86
N VAL A 334 17.20 11.70 26.65
CA VAL A 334 18.42 11.15 26.02
C VAL A 334 18.65 11.76 24.64
N VAL A 335 17.61 11.83 23.80
CA VAL A 335 17.66 12.47 22.47
C VAL A 335 18.04 13.95 22.58
N VAL A 336 17.47 14.68 23.53
CA VAL A 336 17.76 16.11 23.71
C VAL A 336 19.21 16.32 24.19
N ILE A 337 19.65 15.55 25.19
CA ILE A 337 21.01 15.66 25.74
C ILE A 337 22.02 15.37 24.63
N ASP A 338 21.89 14.22 23.96
CA ASP A 338 22.84 13.80 22.93
C ASP A 338 22.80 14.69 21.69
N GLY A 339 21.63 15.22 21.31
CA GLY A 339 21.54 16.18 20.22
C GLY A 339 22.22 17.52 20.51
N LEU A 340 22.29 17.92 21.79
CA LEU A 340 22.95 19.16 22.23
C LEU A 340 24.46 19.00 22.47
N THR A 341 24.88 17.89 23.07
CA THR A 341 26.27 17.69 23.51
C THR A 341 27.08 16.77 22.59
N GLY A 342 26.41 15.88 21.86
CA GLY A 342 27.04 14.89 21.01
C GLY A 342 27.50 15.44 19.65
N PRO A 343 28.16 14.59 18.85
CA PRO A 343 28.63 14.97 17.52
C PRO A 343 27.45 15.33 16.62
N GLN A 344 27.62 16.37 15.81
CA GLN A 344 26.61 16.84 14.86
C GLN A 344 26.62 16.03 13.55
N VAL A 345 26.75 14.72 13.68
CA VAL A 345 26.72 13.73 12.59
C VAL A 345 25.55 12.80 12.88
N SER A 346 24.52 12.84 12.04
CA SER A 346 23.23 12.20 12.32
C SER A 346 23.34 10.69 12.58
N SER A 347 24.17 9.97 11.82
CA SER A 347 24.37 8.51 11.97
C SER A 347 25.04 8.10 13.28
N LEU A 348 25.81 9.00 13.91
CA LEU A 348 26.47 8.75 15.18
C LEU A 348 25.66 9.29 16.36
N ASN A 349 24.63 10.11 16.12
CA ASN A 349 23.86 10.82 17.15
C ASN A 349 22.49 10.18 17.41
N LEU A 350 22.13 9.96 18.67
CA LEU A 350 20.83 9.39 19.05
C LEU A 350 19.66 10.28 18.61
N ALA A 351 19.85 11.59 18.54
CA ALA A 351 18.84 12.50 18.00
C ALA A 351 18.64 12.35 16.48
N GLY A 352 19.69 11.96 15.76
CA GLY A 352 19.59 11.63 14.33
C GLY A 352 18.93 10.27 14.09
N VAL A 353 19.30 9.27 14.90
CA VAL A 353 18.92 7.88 14.66
C VAL A 353 17.56 7.49 15.28
N LEU A 354 17.29 7.85 16.54
CA LEU A 354 16.11 7.31 17.23
C LEU A 354 14.79 7.85 16.68
N PRO A 355 14.57 9.17 16.55
CA PRO A 355 13.28 9.70 16.09
C PRO A 355 13.04 9.44 14.60
N TRP A 356 14.08 9.56 13.78
CA TRP A 356 13.94 9.61 12.32
C TRP A 356 14.04 8.25 11.62
N ILE A 357 14.71 7.27 12.23
CA ILE A 357 14.86 5.92 11.68
C ILE A 357 13.99 4.95 12.49
N HIS A 358 14.24 4.84 13.79
CA HIS A 358 13.67 3.75 14.61
C HIS A 358 12.22 4.02 15.00
N TRP A 359 11.94 5.21 15.55
CA TRP A 359 10.61 5.56 16.00
C TRP A 359 9.61 5.61 14.84
N ARG A 360 9.97 6.17 13.68
CA ARG A 360 9.09 6.19 12.49
C ARG A 360 8.73 4.80 11.99
N GLY A 361 9.69 3.88 11.92
CA GLY A 361 9.44 2.48 11.55
C GLY A 361 8.51 1.78 12.54
N LEU A 362 8.85 1.85 13.85
CA LEU A 362 8.04 1.25 14.91
C LEU A 362 6.63 1.86 14.98
N LEU A 363 6.50 3.17 14.75
CA LEU A 363 5.23 3.91 14.70
C LEU A 363 4.28 3.29 13.69
N VAL A 364 4.71 3.13 12.44
CA VAL A 364 3.83 2.66 11.36
C VAL A 364 3.45 1.20 11.55
N ILE A 365 4.38 0.35 12.01
CA ILE A 365 4.08 -1.05 12.36
C ILE A 365 3.04 -1.11 13.49
N THR A 366 3.21 -0.28 14.53
CA THR A 366 2.30 -0.23 15.66
C THR A 366 0.92 0.32 15.28
N LEU A 367 0.82 1.28 14.37
CA LEU A 367 -0.46 1.80 13.89
C LEU A 367 -1.32 0.69 13.27
N VAL A 368 -0.72 -0.22 12.50
CA VAL A 368 -1.40 -1.37 11.88
C VAL A 368 -1.92 -2.36 12.94
N LEU A 369 -1.20 -2.53 14.04
CA LEU A 369 -1.48 -3.58 15.04
C LEU A 369 -2.27 -3.08 16.26
N GLY A 370 -1.88 -1.93 16.80
CA GLY A 370 -2.31 -1.39 18.09
C GLY A 370 -2.94 0.01 18.05
N GLY A 371 -3.14 0.58 16.86
CA GLY A 371 -3.87 1.84 16.69
C GLY A 371 -3.09 3.03 17.23
N ASN A 372 -3.76 3.94 17.95
CA ASN A 372 -3.12 5.17 18.48
C ASN A 372 -2.27 4.93 19.73
N PHE A 373 -1.64 3.76 19.86
CA PHE A 373 -0.81 3.39 21.01
C PHE A 373 0.31 4.39 21.30
N PHE A 374 0.98 4.94 20.27
CA PHE A 374 2.00 5.98 20.48
C PHE A 374 1.45 7.30 21.01
N CYS A 375 0.19 7.64 20.70
CA CYS A 375 -0.48 8.79 21.31
C CYS A 375 -0.75 8.54 22.80
N MET A 376 -1.01 7.29 23.21
CA MET A 376 -1.24 6.91 24.61
C MET A 376 0.01 7.10 25.48
N ILE A 377 1.19 6.78 24.93
CA ILE A 377 2.49 6.86 25.61
C ILE A 377 3.28 8.12 25.24
N CYS A 378 2.65 9.09 24.56
CA CYS A 378 3.31 10.29 24.05
C CYS A 378 3.99 11.09 25.18
N PRO A 379 5.30 11.37 25.07
CA PRO A 379 6.06 12.05 26.13
C PRO A 379 5.63 13.51 26.30
N PHE A 380 5.23 14.19 25.22
CA PHE A 380 4.81 15.60 25.25
C PHE A 380 3.56 15.84 26.11
N THR A 381 2.75 14.81 26.34
CA THR A 381 1.56 14.91 27.21
C THR A 381 1.85 14.57 28.67
N ALA A 382 3.09 14.22 29.03
CA ALA A 382 3.44 13.86 30.39
C ALA A 382 3.28 15.03 31.37
N LEU A 383 3.57 16.26 30.92
CA LEU A 383 3.44 17.49 31.73
C LEU A 383 2.02 18.06 31.77
N ARG A 384 1.04 17.42 31.12
CA ARG A 384 -0.33 17.92 31.04
C ARG A 384 -0.98 18.10 32.41
N THR A 385 -0.87 17.09 33.27
CA THR A 385 -1.51 17.13 34.60
C THR A 385 -0.94 18.27 35.43
N LEU A 386 0.38 18.47 35.37
CA LEU A 386 1.06 19.59 36.00
C LEU A 386 0.54 20.93 35.45
N ALA A 387 0.54 21.11 34.12
CA ALA A 387 0.07 22.34 33.48
C ALA A 387 -1.37 22.69 33.91
N LYS A 388 -2.29 21.72 33.85
CA LYS A 388 -3.70 21.94 34.18
C LYS A 388 -3.94 22.21 35.67
N GLN A 389 -3.17 21.59 36.55
CA GLN A 389 -3.26 21.85 38.00
C GLN A 389 -2.68 23.22 38.37
N THR A 390 -1.58 23.63 37.74
CA THR A 390 -0.93 24.92 38.01
C THR A 390 -1.74 26.10 37.49
N PHE A 391 -2.31 26.01 36.28
CA PHE A 391 -2.95 27.16 35.62
C PHE A 391 -4.48 27.14 35.64
N SER A 392 -5.11 26.00 35.95
CA SER A 392 -6.58 25.85 36.03
C SER A 392 -7.33 26.52 34.86
N PRO A 393 -7.05 26.13 33.60
CA PRO A 393 -7.59 26.81 32.43
C PRO A 393 -9.11 26.81 32.38
N THR A 394 -9.69 27.90 31.89
CA THR A 394 -11.13 28.08 31.67
C THR A 394 -11.50 28.26 30.20
N THR A 395 -10.51 28.55 29.34
CA THR A 395 -10.69 28.83 27.92
C THR A 395 -10.92 27.56 27.11
N ARG A 396 -11.85 27.62 26.14
CA ARG A 396 -12.09 26.54 25.17
C ARG A 396 -11.56 26.88 23.79
N TRP A 397 -11.30 25.86 22.98
CA TRP A 397 -10.85 26.04 21.61
C TRP A 397 -11.93 26.73 20.74
N PRO A 398 -11.58 27.79 19.99
CA PRO A 398 -12.56 28.60 19.26
C PRO A 398 -13.25 27.80 18.15
N LEU A 399 -14.54 28.05 17.97
CA LEU A 399 -15.39 27.31 17.01
C LEU A 399 -14.89 27.41 15.56
N CYS A 400 -14.36 28.58 15.15
CA CYS A 400 -13.85 28.80 13.80
C CYS A 400 -12.63 27.91 13.46
N LEU A 401 -11.90 27.45 14.47
CA LEU A 401 -10.73 26.57 14.32
C LEU A 401 -11.03 25.09 14.63
N ARG A 402 -12.30 24.70 14.83
CA ARG A 402 -12.72 23.30 15.01
C ARG A 402 -12.79 22.53 13.68
N ASN A 403 -11.77 22.67 12.84
CA ASN A 403 -11.62 21.99 11.56
C ASN A 403 -10.16 21.53 11.37
N LYS A 404 -9.89 20.78 10.30
CA LYS A 404 -8.55 20.21 10.02
C LYS A 404 -7.64 21.11 9.18
N TRP A 405 -8.08 22.31 8.77
CA TRP A 405 -7.28 23.18 7.89
C TRP A 405 -5.99 23.68 8.54
N LEU A 406 -6.04 24.05 9.83
CA LEU A 406 -4.83 24.42 10.57
C LEU A 406 -3.86 23.24 10.65
N ALA A 407 -4.37 22.04 10.93
CA ALA A 407 -3.58 20.83 11.04
C ALA A 407 -2.92 20.46 9.68
N ILE A 408 -3.65 20.62 8.58
CA ILE A 408 -3.15 20.47 7.21
C ILE A 408 -2.01 21.45 6.94
N LEU A 409 -2.20 22.74 7.25
CA LEU A 409 -1.18 23.76 7.03
C LEU A 409 0.10 23.45 7.81
N LEU A 410 -0.03 23.07 9.08
CA LEU A 410 1.11 22.71 9.94
C LEU A 410 1.81 21.43 9.45
N LEU A 411 1.05 20.44 8.98
CA LEU A 411 1.59 19.21 8.40
C LEU A 411 2.36 19.49 7.10
N MET A 412 1.79 20.34 6.23
CA MET A 412 2.43 20.80 5.01
C MET A 412 3.73 21.55 5.29
N LEU A 413 3.71 22.49 6.23
CA LEU A 413 4.88 23.22 6.68
C LEU A 413 5.94 22.28 7.28
N PHE A 414 5.51 21.28 8.05
CA PHE A 414 6.40 20.27 8.62
C PHE A 414 7.10 19.46 7.51
N PHE A 415 6.37 18.90 6.54
CA PHE A 415 6.99 18.13 5.46
C PHE A 415 7.87 19.00 4.55
N TRP A 416 7.47 20.23 4.28
CA TRP A 416 8.31 21.17 3.53
C TRP A 416 9.60 21.49 4.29
N SER A 417 9.52 21.84 5.58
CA SER A 417 10.69 22.19 6.40
C SER A 417 11.61 20.99 6.63
N TYR A 418 11.04 19.78 6.78
CA TYR A 418 11.76 18.52 6.85
C TYR A 418 12.72 18.36 5.67
N GLU A 419 12.26 18.59 4.44
CA GLU A 419 13.10 18.51 3.23
C GLU A 419 13.97 19.75 3.04
N ALA A 420 13.44 20.94 3.28
CA ALA A 420 14.11 22.23 3.06
C ALA A 420 15.38 22.39 3.87
N PHE A 421 15.31 21.98 5.14
CA PHE A 421 16.37 22.19 6.10
C PHE A 421 17.06 20.90 6.51
N SER A 422 16.68 19.77 5.90
CA SER A 422 17.19 18.43 6.22
C SER A 422 17.19 18.19 7.73
N LEU A 423 16.03 18.41 8.37
CA LEU A 423 15.90 18.42 9.83
C LEU A 423 16.40 17.12 10.48
N TRP A 424 16.29 16.01 9.75
CA TRP A 424 16.75 14.68 10.13
C TRP A 424 18.28 14.52 10.15
N ASP A 425 19.02 15.37 9.44
CA ASP A 425 20.48 15.33 9.37
C ASP A 425 21.16 16.28 10.37
N ARG A 426 20.37 17.02 11.16
CA ARG A 426 20.86 18.02 12.12
C ARG A 426 20.45 17.67 13.56
N PRO A 427 21.30 16.99 14.34
CA PRO A 427 20.97 16.57 15.70
C PRO A 427 20.56 17.70 16.64
N LEU A 428 21.29 18.82 16.63
CA LEU A 428 20.97 20.02 17.41
C LEU A 428 19.56 20.53 17.12
N VAL A 429 19.20 20.62 15.84
CA VAL A 429 17.86 21.09 15.44
C VAL A 429 16.79 20.11 15.89
N THR A 430 17.05 18.80 15.83
CA THR A 430 16.12 17.78 16.34
C THR A 430 15.91 17.90 17.86
N ALA A 431 16.96 18.18 18.64
CA ALA A 431 16.83 18.44 20.07
C ALA A 431 15.99 19.70 20.35
N LEU A 432 16.24 20.80 19.63
CA LEU A 432 15.48 22.03 19.75
C LEU A 432 14.00 21.87 19.36
N ILE A 433 13.71 21.11 18.30
CA ILE A 433 12.33 20.77 17.91
C ILE A 433 11.66 19.98 19.04
N THR A 434 12.35 19.00 19.62
CA THR A 434 11.81 18.18 20.71
C THR A 434 11.46 19.04 21.92
N LEU A 435 12.36 19.94 22.33
CA LEU A 435 12.10 20.92 23.41
C LEU A 435 10.94 21.86 23.06
N GLY A 436 10.88 22.34 21.82
CA GLY A 436 9.78 23.16 21.31
C GLY A 436 8.43 22.46 21.39
N TYR A 437 8.36 21.16 21.07
CA TYR A 437 7.14 20.37 21.20
C TYR A 437 6.69 20.24 22.65
N PHE A 438 7.60 20.03 23.61
CA PHE A 438 7.27 20.04 25.04
C PHE A 438 6.73 21.40 25.48
N ALA A 439 7.39 22.50 25.09
CA ALA A 439 6.99 23.85 25.45
C ALA A 439 5.61 24.21 24.88
N VAL A 440 5.38 23.95 23.59
CA VAL A 440 4.10 24.22 22.93
C VAL A 440 2.99 23.34 23.51
N ALA A 441 3.23 22.04 23.70
CA ALA A 441 2.22 21.16 24.30
C ALA A 441 1.83 21.63 25.72
N PHE A 442 2.82 22.02 26.53
CA PHE A 442 2.60 22.57 27.87
C PHE A 442 1.79 23.87 27.83
N LEU A 443 2.15 24.81 26.94
CA LEU A 443 1.44 26.08 26.80
C LEU A 443 -0.04 25.87 26.43
N PHE A 444 -0.32 24.96 25.50
CA PHE A 444 -1.69 24.66 25.13
C PHE A 444 -2.48 24.02 26.28
N ASP A 445 -1.86 23.10 27.03
CA ASP A 445 -2.50 22.47 28.20
C ASP A 445 -2.64 23.44 29.39
N ALA A 446 -1.83 24.49 29.46
CA ALA A 446 -1.95 25.56 30.46
C ALA A 446 -3.08 26.56 30.14
N VAL A 447 -3.37 26.78 28.84
CA VAL A 447 -4.37 27.78 28.39
C VAL A 447 -5.76 27.17 28.20
N PHE A 448 -5.86 25.92 27.73
CA PHE A 448 -7.14 25.33 27.31
C PHE A 448 -7.63 24.19 28.22
N VAL A 449 -8.94 24.16 28.45
CA VAL A 449 -9.63 23.11 29.22
C VAL A 449 -9.51 21.74 28.55
N ASP A 450 -9.66 21.70 27.22
CA ASP A 450 -9.63 20.48 26.41
C ASP A 450 -8.18 20.10 26.04
N ALA A 451 -7.99 19.15 25.11
CA ALA A 451 -6.68 18.81 24.54
C ALA A 451 -6.57 19.23 23.05
N PRO A 452 -6.69 20.54 22.71
CA PRO A 452 -6.69 20.99 21.33
C PRO A 452 -5.34 20.78 20.62
N PHE A 453 -4.23 20.77 21.37
CA PHE A 453 -2.92 20.46 20.80
C PHE A 453 -2.93 19.10 20.09
N CYS A 454 -3.40 18.05 20.78
CA CYS A 454 -3.47 16.72 20.19
C CYS A 454 -4.48 16.67 19.04
N LYS A 455 -5.66 17.31 19.18
CA LYS A 455 -6.79 17.19 18.23
C LYS A 455 -6.61 18.01 16.94
N PHE A 456 -6.03 19.20 17.01
CA PHE A 456 -6.01 20.17 15.91
C PHE A 456 -4.62 20.69 15.51
N VAL A 457 -3.60 20.57 16.36
CA VAL A 457 -2.30 21.24 16.13
C VAL A 457 -1.19 20.23 15.82
N CYS A 458 -1.10 19.15 16.58
CA CYS A 458 -0.01 18.18 16.51
C CYS A 458 -0.01 17.45 15.14
N PRO A 459 1.01 17.67 14.28
CA PRO A 459 1.09 17.01 12.98
C PRO A 459 1.23 15.49 13.10
N ILE A 460 2.03 15.03 14.07
CA ILE A 460 2.20 13.60 14.41
C ILE A 460 0.84 13.00 14.84
N GLY A 461 0.05 13.74 15.60
CA GLY A 461 -1.30 13.34 16.00
C GLY A 461 -2.20 13.13 14.79
N GLN A 462 -2.19 14.04 13.81
CA GLN A 462 -2.99 13.89 12.59
C GLN A 462 -2.56 12.70 11.75
N PHE A 463 -1.25 12.49 11.61
CA PHE A 463 -0.71 11.30 10.95
C PHE A 463 -1.25 10.03 11.63
N ASN A 464 -1.12 9.93 12.95
CA ASN A 464 -1.60 8.76 13.70
C ASN A 464 -3.12 8.58 13.59
N PHE A 465 -3.90 9.64 13.75
CA PHE A 465 -5.37 9.57 13.69
C PHE A 465 -5.88 9.06 12.34
N VAL A 466 -5.30 9.50 11.23
CA VAL A 466 -5.70 9.03 9.90
C VAL A 466 -5.26 7.58 9.68
N GLN A 467 -4.01 7.23 10.00
CA GLN A 467 -3.50 5.88 9.76
C GLN A 467 -4.11 4.82 10.69
N SER A 468 -4.46 5.20 11.92
CA SER A 468 -5.09 4.31 12.91
C SER A 468 -6.52 3.87 12.53
N LEU A 469 -7.12 4.45 11.49
CA LEU A 469 -8.41 4.01 10.92
C LEU A 469 -8.35 2.59 10.35
N PHE A 470 -7.14 2.11 10.02
CA PHE A 470 -6.93 0.73 9.55
C PHE A 470 -6.70 -0.27 10.71
N SER A 471 -6.55 0.22 11.94
CA SER A 471 -6.21 -0.60 13.11
C SER A 471 -7.37 -1.52 13.51
N PRO A 472 -7.09 -2.77 13.93
CA PRO A 472 -8.11 -3.67 14.45
C PRO A 472 -8.54 -3.36 15.89
N ALA A 473 -7.96 -2.35 16.55
CA ALA A 473 -8.27 -2.01 17.93
C ALA A 473 -8.86 -0.59 18.02
N GLN A 474 -9.92 -0.41 18.80
CA GLN A 474 -10.46 0.91 19.12
C GLN A 474 -11.03 0.98 20.54
N VAL A 475 -11.05 2.18 21.13
CA VAL A 475 -11.81 2.44 22.36
C VAL A 475 -13.26 2.68 21.99
N ALA A 476 -14.17 1.84 22.48
CA ALA A 476 -15.60 1.95 22.22
C ALA A 476 -16.44 1.41 23.40
N ILE A 477 -17.76 1.54 23.26
CA ILE A 477 -18.70 0.99 24.24
C ILE A 477 -18.89 -0.52 24.03
N ALA A 478 -18.99 -1.27 25.14
CA ALA A 478 -19.26 -2.70 25.12
C ALA A 478 -20.74 -3.00 24.88
N SER A 479 -21.63 -2.28 25.58
CA SER A 479 -23.09 -2.41 25.42
C SER A 479 -23.78 -1.05 25.27
N SER A 480 -24.63 -0.94 24.25
CA SER A 480 -25.46 0.24 24.02
C SER A 480 -26.54 0.44 25.08
N SER A 481 -27.12 -0.65 25.60
CA SER A 481 -28.17 -0.57 26.63
C SER A 481 -27.64 0.01 27.95
N ARG A 482 -26.45 -0.44 28.40
CA ARG A 482 -25.80 0.11 29.60
C ARG A 482 -25.46 1.59 29.45
N CYS A 483 -25.09 2.02 28.24
CA CYS A 483 -24.87 3.43 27.97
C CYS A 483 -26.16 4.25 27.98
N ALA A 484 -27.29 3.69 27.56
CA ALA A 484 -28.58 4.37 27.56
C ALA A 484 -29.10 4.65 28.98
N GLU A 485 -28.75 3.80 29.95
CA GLU A 485 -29.11 3.95 31.37
C GLU A 485 -28.20 4.94 32.13
N CYS A 486 -27.04 5.28 31.57
CA CYS A 486 -26.05 6.15 32.22
C CYS A 486 -26.48 7.63 32.22
N ARG A 487 -26.76 8.17 33.42
CA ARG A 487 -27.14 9.58 33.62
C ARG A 487 -25.97 10.53 33.85
N THR A 488 -24.86 10.05 34.42
CA THR A 488 -23.75 10.92 34.87
C THR A 488 -22.84 11.37 33.73
N ARG A 489 -22.68 10.54 32.68
CA ARG A 489 -21.86 10.81 31.48
C ARG A 489 -20.41 11.19 31.81
N GLU A 490 -19.85 10.58 32.85
CA GLU A 490 -18.49 10.82 33.32
C GLU A 490 -17.42 10.45 32.27
N CYS A 491 -17.72 9.56 31.32
CA CYS A 491 -16.79 9.23 30.22
C CYS A 491 -16.38 10.44 29.37
N ILE A 492 -17.20 11.51 29.34
CA ILE A 492 -16.86 12.79 28.69
C ILE A 492 -16.64 13.91 29.71
N ARG A 493 -17.45 13.99 30.79
CA ARG A 493 -17.33 15.06 31.79
C ARG A 493 -16.14 14.89 32.73
N GLY A 494 -15.69 13.66 32.94
CA GLY A 494 -14.75 13.31 34.01
C GLY A 494 -15.39 13.28 35.39
N THR A 495 -14.57 12.95 36.37
CA THR A 495 -14.85 12.98 37.80
C THR A 495 -13.85 13.92 38.49
N LEU A 496 -13.98 14.12 39.81
CA LEU A 496 -13.01 14.88 40.60
C LEU A 496 -11.59 14.30 40.56
N ARG A 497 -11.44 13.00 40.28
CA ARG A 497 -10.15 12.30 40.30
C ARG A 497 -9.65 11.92 38.91
N THR A 498 -10.54 11.72 37.95
CA THR A 498 -10.21 11.21 36.62
C THR A 498 -10.78 12.13 35.55
N PRO A 499 -9.97 12.67 34.64
CA PRO A 499 -10.49 13.49 33.55
C PRO A 499 -11.38 12.64 32.62
N GLY A 500 -12.34 13.29 31.97
CA GLY A 500 -13.12 12.66 30.89
C GLY A 500 -12.34 12.61 29.58
N CYS A 501 -13.04 12.35 28.47
CA CYS A 501 -12.41 12.42 27.14
C CYS A 501 -12.03 13.86 26.76
N GLN A 502 -10.74 14.20 26.91
CA GLN A 502 -10.22 15.55 26.64
C GLN A 502 -10.20 15.95 25.15
N THR A 503 -10.48 15.02 24.22
CA THR A 503 -10.69 15.34 22.80
C THR A 503 -12.18 15.48 22.44
N GLU A 504 -13.04 15.56 23.46
CA GLU A 504 -14.50 15.75 23.35
C GLU A 504 -15.22 14.59 22.62
N LEU A 505 -14.64 13.39 22.56
CA LEU A 505 -15.29 12.23 21.92
C LEU A 505 -16.30 11.57 22.86
N PHE A 506 -17.58 11.76 22.54
CA PHE A 506 -18.69 11.12 23.25
C PHE A 506 -18.81 9.64 22.88
N GLN A 507 -18.45 8.76 23.81
CA GLN A 507 -18.29 7.32 23.58
C GLN A 507 -19.49 6.61 22.94
N PRO A 508 -20.76 6.89 23.33
CA PRO A 508 -21.91 6.23 22.70
C PRO A 508 -22.06 6.49 21.19
N THR A 509 -21.56 7.64 20.71
CA THR A 509 -21.59 8.04 19.29
C THR A 509 -20.19 8.04 18.66
N LYS A 510 -19.17 7.62 19.41
CA LYS A 510 -17.80 7.51 18.90
C LYS A 510 -17.71 6.24 18.06
N TYR A 511 -17.39 6.42 16.78
CA TYR A 511 -17.23 5.32 15.84
C TYR A 511 -16.09 5.66 14.89
N SER A 512 -14.86 5.40 15.37
CA SER A 512 -13.58 5.61 14.69
C SER A 512 -12.45 5.85 15.69
N ASN A 513 -11.22 5.54 15.29
CA ASN A 513 -10.00 5.97 15.97
C ASN A 513 -9.59 7.43 15.70
N MET A 514 -10.23 8.11 14.74
CA MET A 514 -9.98 9.52 14.44
C MET A 514 -10.18 10.38 15.69
N ASP A 515 -9.20 11.25 15.98
CA ASP A 515 -9.12 12.14 17.14
C ASP A 515 -9.04 11.45 18.52
N CYS A 516 -8.96 10.11 18.56
CA CYS A 516 -8.83 9.37 19.80
C CYS A 516 -7.35 9.13 20.13
N THR A 517 -6.86 9.72 21.22
CA THR A 517 -5.46 9.59 21.66
C THR A 517 -5.13 8.30 22.39
N PHE A 518 -6.12 7.41 22.58
CA PHE A 518 -5.98 6.18 23.37
C PHE A 518 -5.52 6.43 24.83
N CYS A 519 -5.82 7.60 25.39
CA CYS A 519 -5.45 7.89 26.78
C CYS A 519 -6.17 6.99 27.81
N MET A 520 -7.30 6.37 27.47
CA MET A 520 -8.12 5.55 28.37
C MET A 520 -8.74 6.32 29.56
N ASP A 521 -8.70 7.66 29.55
CA ASP A 521 -9.29 8.45 30.63
C ASP A 521 -10.82 8.23 30.69
N CYS A 522 -11.48 8.14 29.53
CA CYS A 522 -12.90 7.79 29.42
C CYS A 522 -13.26 6.36 29.88
N VAL A 523 -12.29 5.43 29.87
CA VAL A 523 -12.45 4.07 30.42
C VAL A 523 -12.43 4.15 31.93
N ALA A 524 -11.43 4.82 32.50
CA ALA A 524 -11.28 4.98 33.95
C ALA A 524 -12.39 5.86 34.58
N ALA A 525 -12.96 6.79 33.81
CA ALA A 525 -14.09 7.62 34.26
C ALA A 525 -15.46 6.97 34.04
N CYS A 526 -15.56 5.75 33.49
CA CYS A 526 -16.87 5.12 33.24
C CYS A 526 -17.40 4.46 34.53
N PRO A 527 -18.54 4.89 35.10
CA PRO A 527 -19.08 4.30 36.34
C PRO A 527 -19.66 2.89 36.14
N HIS A 528 -19.83 2.44 34.90
CA HIS A 528 -20.45 1.16 34.56
C HIS A 528 -19.49 0.17 33.88
N ASP A 529 -18.19 0.46 33.86
CA ASP A 529 -17.16 -0.35 33.17
C ASP A 529 -17.56 -0.73 31.73
N ASN A 530 -18.25 0.19 31.05
CA ASN A 530 -18.85 -0.08 29.74
C ASN A 530 -18.02 0.45 28.57
N VAL A 531 -17.00 1.27 28.83
CA VAL A 531 -16.05 1.74 27.81
C VAL A 531 -14.80 0.87 27.91
N THR A 532 -14.39 0.24 26.81
CA THR A 532 -13.28 -0.73 26.79
C THR A 532 -12.54 -0.67 25.45
N LEU A 533 -11.36 -1.28 25.39
CA LEU A 533 -10.70 -1.55 24.12
C LEU A 533 -11.40 -2.74 23.45
N VAL A 534 -11.89 -2.54 22.22
CA VAL A 534 -12.61 -3.54 21.44
C VAL A 534 -11.87 -3.87 20.15
N ALA A 535 -11.98 -5.11 19.70
CA ALA A 535 -11.49 -5.53 18.40
C ALA A 535 -12.54 -5.28 17.30
N ILE A 536 -12.13 -4.69 16.19
CA ILE A 536 -12.95 -4.40 15.01
C ILE A 536 -12.37 -5.00 13.72
N SER A 537 -13.23 -5.20 12.72
CA SER A 537 -12.80 -5.56 11.37
C SER A 537 -12.20 -4.35 10.65
N ARG A 538 -11.00 -4.54 10.08
CA ARG A 538 -10.04 -3.51 9.62
C ARG A 538 -10.52 -2.51 8.55
N THR A 539 -11.76 -2.61 8.06
CA THR A 539 -12.22 -1.83 6.89
C THR A 539 -13.66 -1.34 6.97
N THR A 540 -14.44 -1.77 7.96
CA THR A 540 -15.86 -1.38 8.05
C THR A 540 -16.03 0.11 8.31
N GLU A 541 -15.08 0.75 8.99
CA GLU A 541 -15.11 2.19 9.24
C GLU A 541 -14.86 3.05 7.99
N LEU A 542 -14.12 2.52 7.01
CA LEU A 542 -13.77 3.24 5.78
C LEU A 542 -14.93 3.27 4.78
N ALA A 543 -15.81 2.28 4.83
CA ALA A 543 -16.96 2.17 3.93
C ALA A 543 -18.26 2.75 4.53
N ASP A 544 -18.32 2.93 5.84
CA ASP A 544 -19.52 3.36 6.55
C ASP A 544 -19.53 4.88 6.80
N ASP A 545 -20.56 5.57 6.30
CA ASP A 545 -20.72 7.02 6.47
C ASP A 545 -21.76 7.40 7.56
N ARG A 546 -21.81 6.64 8.65
CA ARG A 546 -22.62 7.02 9.81
C ARG A 546 -22.13 8.31 10.48
N GLN A 547 -23.04 8.94 11.21
CA GLN A 547 -22.74 10.12 12.03
C GLN A 547 -21.86 9.74 13.22
N ARG A 548 -20.77 10.48 13.41
CA ARG A 548 -19.75 10.27 14.45
C ARG A 548 -19.70 11.46 15.41
N SER A 549 -19.38 11.20 16.67
CA SER A 549 -19.12 12.24 17.67
C SER A 549 -18.09 13.24 17.17
N GLU A 550 -18.37 14.54 17.29
CA GLU A 550 -17.53 15.69 16.90
C GLU A 550 -17.17 15.80 15.40
N ILE A 551 -16.96 14.68 14.71
CA ILE A 551 -16.54 14.63 13.31
C ILE A 551 -17.75 14.80 12.37
N GLY A 552 -18.93 14.29 12.76
CA GLY A 552 -20.10 14.25 11.89
C GLY A 552 -20.01 13.11 10.88
N ARG A 553 -20.48 13.34 9.64
CA ARG A 553 -20.33 12.39 8.52
C ARG A 553 -19.04 12.66 7.76
N HIS A 554 -18.34 11.60 7.35
CA HIS A 554 -17.06 11.75 6.66
C HIS A 554 -17.24 12.40 5.28
N ASN A 555 -18.30 12.04 4.55
CA ASN A 555 -18.55 12.57 3.21
C ASN A 555 -18.95 14.06 3.18
N GLU A 556 -19.26 14.65 4.33
CA GLU A 556 -19.58 16.09 4.48
C GLU A 556 -18.34 16.91 4.89
N ARG A 557 -17.23 16.25 5.27
CA ARG A 557 -16.03 16.86 5.83
C ARG A 557 -14.89 16.90 4.82
N ILE A 558 -14.91 17.94 3.98
CA ILE A 558 -13.86 18.17 2.97
C ILE A 558 -12.47 18.38 3.58
N ASP A 559 -12.39 18.94 4.79
CA ASP A 559 -11.14 19.16 5.52
C ASP A 559 -10.48 17.83 5.93
N VAL A 560 -11.27 16.84 6.36
CA VAL A 560 -10.77 15.48 6.66
C VAL A 560 -10.33 14.78 5.37
N ALA A 561 -11.10 14.91 4.30
CA ALA A 561 -10.76 14.34 2.99
C ALA A 561 -9.45 14.92 2.43
N ALA A 562 -9.26 16.24 2.56
CA ALA A 562 -8.02 16.91 2.17
C ALA A 562 -6.82 16.44 3.02
N LEU A 563 -7.00 16.28 4.33
CA LEU A 563 -5.95 15.75 5.22
C LEU A 563 -5.51 14.34 4.79
N ILE A 564 -6.45 13.46 4.48
CA ILE A 564 -6.17 12.11 3.99
C ILE A 564 -5.40 12.16 2.66
N ALA A 565 -5.86 12.98 1.70
CA ALA A 565 -5.21 13.12 0.40
C ALA A 565 -3.78 13.65 0.53
N ILE A 566 -3.56 14.66 1.38
CA ILE A 566 -2.23 15.23 1.62
C ILE A 566 -1.30 14.21 2.26
N LEU A 567 -1.76 13.43 3.23
CA LEU A 567 -0.95 12.37 3.85
C LEU A 567 -0.59 11.25 2.87
N PHE A 568 -1.47 10.93 1.92
CA PHE A 568 -1.18 9.99 0.84
C PHE A 568 -0.10 10.55 -0.10
N VAL A 569 -0.30 11.77 -0.60
CA VAL A 569 0.64 12.37 -1.55
C VAL A 569 1.99 12.65 -0.89
N ALA A 570 2.01 13.12 0.35
CA ALA A 570 3.23 13.34 1.11
C ALA A 570 4.06 12.05 1.23
N ALA A 571 3.43 10.87 1.34
CA ALA A 571 4.13 9.60 1.34
C ALA A 571 4.90 9.36 0.03
N LEU A 572 4.23 9.62 -1.11
CA LEU A 572 4.82 9.46 -2.43
C LEU A 572 5.94 10.47 -2.69
N VAL A 573 5.68 11.75 -2.36
CA VAL A 573 6.66 12.83 -2.58
C VAL A 573 7.88 12.64 -1.67
N ASN A 574 7.70 12.35 -0.39
CA ASN A 574 8.79 12.12 0.55
C ASN A 574 9.69 10.96 0.09
N ALA A 575 9.10 9.84 -0.33
CA ALA A 575 9.87 8.72 -0.87
C ALA A 575 10.57 9.07 -2.19
N ALA A 576 9.89 9.75 -3.11
CA ALA A 576 10.48 10.14 -4.40
C ALA A 576 11.65 11.12 -4.22
N TRP A 577 11.56 12.06 -3.27
CA TRP A 577 12.58 13.08 -3.04
C TRP A 577 13.91 12.53 -2.53
N MET A 578 13.89 11.32 -1.96
CA MET A 578 15.09 10.61 -1.49
C MET A 578 15.75 9.73 -2.57
N THR A 579 15.27 9.80 -3.82
CA THR A 579 15.84 9.00 -4.91
C THR A 579 16.88 9.78 -5.72
N THR A 580 17.96 9.09 -6.11
CA THR A 580 19.06 9.67 -6.91
C THR A 580 18.58 10.42 -8.16
N PRO A 581 17.62 9.91 -8.96
CA PRO A 581 17.16 10.63 -10.16
C PRO A 581 16.51 11.98 -9.85
N VAL A 582 15.72 12.05 -8.77
CA VAL A 582 15.04 13.30 -8.37
C VAL A 582 16.05 14.32 -7.85
N ILE A 583 17.00 13.87 -7.03
CA ILE A 583 18.09 14.71 -6.51
C ILE A 583 18.96 15.25 -7.67
N ALA A 584 19.34 14.38 -8.61
CA ALA A 584 20.12 14.78 -9.79
C ALA A 584 19.37 15.81 -10.64
N LYS A 585 18.07 15.59 -10.88
CA LYS A 585 17.24 16.53 -11.65
C LYS A 585 17.08 17.87 -10.94
N GLN A 586 16.95 17.87 -9.62
CA GLN A 586 16.93 19.09 -8.82
C GLN A 586 18.23 19.88 -8.99
N ALA A 587 19.39 19.21 -8.92
CA ALA A 587 20.68 19.85 -9.15
C ALA A 587 20.79 20.44 -10.56
N SER A 588 20.31 19.74 -11.59
CA SER A 588 20.26 20.27 -12.96
C SER A 588 19.38 21.51 -13.07
N PHE A 589 18.23 21.55 -12.39
CA PHE A 589 17.35 22.72 -12.41
C PHE A 589 17.95 23.94 -11.70
N VAL A 590 18.64 23.72 -10.58
CA VAL A 590 19.36 24.79 -9.87
C VAL A 590 20.46 25.36 -10.78
N ALA A 591 21.22 24.50 -11.45
CA ALA A 591 22.26 24.93 -12.39
C ALA A 591 21.68 25.67 -13.60
N TYR A 592 20.57 25.19 -14.15
CA TYR A 592 19.95 25.77 -15.35
C TYR A 592 19.31 27.14 -15.10
N PHE A 593 18.55 27.29 -14.02
CA PHE A 593 17.82 28.53 -13.73
C PHE A 593 18.63 29.55 -12.93
N GLY A 594 19.74 29.15 -12.30
CA GLY A 594 20.54 30.03 -11.44
C GLY A 594 19.81 30.49 -10.16
N ILE A 595 18.60 29.98 -9.90
CA ILE A 595 17.85 30.20 -8.66
C ILE A 595 18.27 29.10 -7.68
N GLY A 596 18.71 29.47 -6.47
CA GLY A 596 19.29 28.53 -5.50
C GLY A 596 18.41 27.31 -5.17
N ARG A 597 18.96 26.37 -4.39
CA ARG A 597 18.29 25.09 -4.05
C ARG A 597 16.89 25.26 -3.46
N LEU A 598 16.69 26.25 -2.57
CA LEU A 598 15.46 26.40 -1.78
C LEU A 598 14.24 26.79 -2.64
N PRO A 599 14.29 27.79 -3.56
CA PRO A 599 13.21 28.05 -4.51
C PRO A 599 12.84 26.85 -5.37
N VAL A 600 13.82 26.16 -5.97
CA VAL A 600 13.57 24.97 -6.82
C VAL A 600 12.88 23.87 -6.02
N MET A 601 13.38 23.61 -4.80
CA MET A 601 12.81 22.61 -3.91
C MET A 601 11.38 22.97 -3.50
N THR A 602 11.14 24.23 -3.12
CA THR A 602 9.83 24.69 -2.67
C THR A 602 8.81 24.62 -3.82
N GLY A 603 9.20 25.05 -5.02
CA GLY A 603 8.37 24.94 -6.22
C GLY A 603 8.04 23.49 -6.57
N GLY A 604 9.05 22.61 -6.59
CA GLY A 604 8.86 21.19 -6.87
C GLY A 604 8.01 20.47 -5.81
N TRP A 605 8.20 20.81 -4.53
CA TRP A 605 7.41 20.28 -3.42
C TRP A 605 5.94 20.73 -3.50
N LEU A 606 5.67 22.02 -3.74
CA LEU A 606 4.30 22.54 -3.93
C LEU A 606 3.63 21.92 -5.15
N LEU A 607 4.37 21.76 -6.25
CA LEU A 607 3.90 21.13 -7.47
C LEU A 607 3.49 19.68 -7.20
N GLY A 608 4.36 18.91 -6.54
CA GLY A 608 4.15 17.50 -6.23
C GLY A 608 3.08 17.24 -5.16
N THR A 609 2.98 18.10 -4.14
CA THR A 609 2.07 17.89 -2.99
C THR A 609 0.71 18.54 -3.13
N VAL A 610 0.60 19.63 -3.91
CA VAL A 610 -0.64 20.42 -4.02
C VAL A 610 -1.16 20.45 -5.44
N VAL A 611 -0.36 20.98 -6.39
CA VAL A 611 -0.87 21.33 -7.73
C VAL A 611 -1.23 20.09 -8.53
N ILE A 612 -0.30 19.14 -8.67
CA ILE A 612 -0.53 17.90 -9.45
C ILE A 612 -1.68 17.08 -8.85
N PRO A 613 -1.70 16.77 -7.54
CA PRO A 613 -2.81 16.01 -6.95
C PRO A 613 -4.16 16.69 -7.08
N LEU A 614 -4.21 18.02 -6.89
CA LEU A 614 -5.46 18.77 -7.02
C LEU A 614 -5.99 18.67 -8.45
N LEU A 615 -5.13 18.87 -9.46
CA LEU A 615 -5.52 18.74 -10.86
C LEU A 615 -5.99 17.32 -11.19
N LEU A 616 -5.30 16.29 -10.71
CA LEU A 616 -5.69 14.89 -10.91
C LEU A 616 -7.03 14.57 -10.26
N ILE A 617 -7.24 14.98 -9.01
CA ILE A 617 -8.49 14.75 -8.28
C ILE A 617 -9.67 15.46 -8.97
N LEU A 618 -9.46 16.69 -9.44
CA LEU A 618 -10.46 17.44 -10.20
C LEU A 618 -10.77 16.78 -11.55
N ALA A 619 -9.74 16.34 -12.28
CA ALA A 619 -9.90 15.66 -13.57
C ALA A 619 -10.64 14.32 -13.43
N ILE A 620 -10.27 13.51 -12.44
CA ILE A 620 -10.94 12.23 -12.14
C ILE A 620 -12.39 12.47 -11.72
N SER A 621 -12.64 13.47 -10.86
CA SER A 621 -13.99 13.82 -10.43
C SER A 621 -14.86 14.29 -11.60
N TRP A 622 -14.28 15.09 -12.50
CA TRP A 622 -14.95 15.55 -13.71
C TRP A 622 -15.28 14.39 -14.67
N ALA A 623 -14.32 13.50 -14.92
CA ALA A 623 -14.52 12.32 -15.75
C ALA A 623 -15.58 11.37 -15.17
N SER A 624 -15.53 11.16 -13.84
CA SER A 624 -16.52 10.35 -13.13
C SER A 624 -17.94 10.92 -13.27
N ASN A 625 -18.12 12.23 -13.12
CA ASN A 625 -19.44 12.86 -13.30
C ASN A 625 -19.94 12.70 -14.74
N ARG A 626 -19.07 12.90 -15.74
CA ARG A 626 -19.40 12.73 -17.16
C ARG A 626 -19.84 11.30 -17.48
N LEU A 627 -19.12 10.30 -17.00
CA LEU A 627 -19.44 8.88 -17.21
C LEU A 627 -20.76 8.47 -16.54
N ASN A 628 -21.13 9.12 -15.43
CA ASN A 628 -22.38 8.85 -14.71
C ASN A 628 -23.55 9.76 -15.13
N GLY A 629 -23.38 10.61 -16.15
CA GLY A 629 -24.42 11.56 -16.60
C GLY A 629 -24.77 12.63 -15.55
N LEU A 630 -23.89 12.89 -14.58
CA LEU A 630 -24.07 13.89 -13.54
C LEU A 630 -23.53 15.26 -13.98
N THR A 631 -24.20 16.34 -13.57
CA THR A 631 -23.70 17.70 -13.79
C THR A 631 -22.52 17.99 -12.87
N THR A 632 -21.42 18.47 -13.46
CA THR A 632 -20.23 18.87 -12.71
C THR A 632 -20.51 20.20 -12.00
N SER A 633 -20.66 20.14 -10.68
CA SER A 633 -20.76 21.31 -9.81
C SER A 633 -19.72 21.22 -8.69
N LYS A 634 -19.41 22.35 -8.04
CA LYS A 634 -18.52 22.38 -6.86
C LYS A 634 -18.95 21.38 -5.78
N ARG A 635 -20.25 21.28 -5.53
CA ARG A 635 -20.82 20.36 -4.53
C ARG A 635 -20.65 18.89 -4.94
N THR A 636 -20.85 18.57 -6.22
CA THR A 636 -20.64 17.21 -6.74
C THR A 636 -19.17 16.80 -6.62
N ILE A 637 -18.24 17.70 -6.96
CA ILE A 637 -16.80 17.46 -6.82
C ILE A 637 -16.42 17.23 -5.35
N GLN A 638 -16.82 18.13 -4.45
CA GLN A 638 -16.52 17.98 -3.02
C GLN A 638 -17.05 16.67 -2.44
N ARG A 639 -18.25 16.28 -2.84
CA ARG A 639 -18.85 15.00 -2.43
C ARG A 639 -18.06 13.81 -2.97
N ASN A 640 -17.63 13.82 -4.23
CA ASN A 640 -16.82 12.75 -4.79
C ASN A 640 -15.49 12.62 -4.02
N ILE A 641 -14.81 13.75 -3.78
CA ILE A 641 -13.55 13.78 -3.03
C ILE A 641 -13.75 13.20 -1.62
N ALA A 642 -14.73 13.69 -0.88
CA ALA A 642 -14.97 13.25 0.50
C ALA A 642 -15.43 11.79 0.59
N CYS A 643 -16.17 11.31 -0.41
CA CYS A 643 -16.62 9.92 -0.48
C CYS A 643 -15.47 8.94 -0.78
N PHE A 644 -14.54 9.30 -1.66
CA PHE A 644 -13.46 8.41 -2.08
C PHE A 644 -12.16 8.59 -1.30
N ALA A 645 -11.94 9.71 -0.61
CA ALA A 645 -10.71 9.95 0.17
C ALA A 645 -10.36 8.81 1.14
N PRO A 646 -11.30 8.18 1.89
CA PRO A 646 -10.97 7.06 2.77
C PRO A 646 -10.30 5.85 2.07
N SER A 647 -10.53 5.67 0.76
CA SER A 647 -9.87 4.61 -0.02
C SER A 647 -8.36 4.82 -0.19
N LEU A 648 -7.87 6.05 0.01
CA LEU A 648 -6.45 6.38 -0.04
C LEU A 648 -5.72 5.96 1.24
N ILE A 649 -6.41 5.73 2.36
CA ILE A 649 -5.77 5.42 3.65
C ILE A 649 -4.95 4.12 3.57
N PRO A 650 -5.48 2.98 3.09
CA PRO A 650 -4.69 1.75 3.00
C PRO A 650 -3.50 1.87 2.05
N VAL A 651 -3.64 2.64 0.97
CA VAL A 651 -2.56 2.87 0.00
C VAL A 651 -1.46 3.74 0.61
N ALA A 652 -1.85 4.83 1.27
CA ALA A 652 -0.93 5.69 2.01
C ALA A 652 -0.18 4.89 3.09
N LEU A 653 -0.92 4.11 3.89
CA LEU A 653 -0.36 3.26 4.92
C LEU A 653 0.62 2.24 4.34
N GLY A 654 0.29 1.62 3.22
CA GLY A 654 1.19 0.70 2.51
C GLY A 654 2.49 1.36 2.09
N MET A 655 2.41 2.58 1.52
CA MET A 655 3.61 3.34 1.13
C MET A 655 4.46 3.74 2.34
N TRP A 656 3.84 4.27 3.40
CA TRP A 656 4.55 4.61 4.64
C TRP A 656 5.19 3.38 5.29
N LEU A 657 4.48 2.24 5.29
CA LEU A 657 4.97 0.99 5.84
C LEU A 657 6.18 0.51 5.05
N ALA A 658 6.11 0.50 3.71
CA ALA A 658 7.23 0.10 2.86
C ALA A 658 8.45 1.00 3.09
N HIS A 659 8.27 2.32 3.00
CA HIS A 659 9.35 3.28 3.12
C HIS A 659 9.99 3.29 4.52
N TYR A 660 9.19 3.36 5.59
CA TYR A 660 9.75 3.42 6.94
C TYR A 660 10.29 2.09 7.43
N SER A 661 9.70 0.96 7.01
CA SER A 661 10.27 -0.35 7.34
C SER A 661 11.60 -0.56 6.64
N PHE A 662 11.77 -0.08 5.40
CA PHE A 662 13.06 -0.12 4.72
C PHE A 662 14.15 0.55 5.56
N HIS A 663 13.94 1.79 6.02
CA HIS A 663 14.90 2.49 6.88
C HIS A 663 15.11 1.80 8.23
N LEU A 664 14.05 1.28 8.85
CA LEU A 664 14.15 0.56 10.11
C LEU A 664 15.02 -0.70 9.99
N PHE A 665 14.84 -1.49 8.95
CA PHE A 665 15.54 -2.77 8.80
C PHE A 665 16.94 -2.61 8.21
N THR A 666 17.17 -1.64 7.32
CA THR A 666 18.49 -1.40 6.71
C THR A 666 19.44 -0.61 7.60
N SER A 667 18.94 0.05 8.64
CA SER A 667 19.74 0.86 9.57
C SER A 667 19.48 0.51 11.03
N PHE A 668 19.14 -0.75 11.30
CA PHE A 668 18.82 -1.26 12.65
C PHE A 668 20.02 -1.18 13.61
N ASP A 669 21.22 -1.41 13.08
CA ASP A 669 22.51 -1.28 13.75
C ASP A 669 22.85 0.16 14.14
N GLY A 670 22.28 1.15 13.44
CA GLY A 670 22.51 2.57 13.72
C GLY A 670 22.20 2.97 15.17
N ALA A 671 21.12 2.43 15.77
CA ALA A 671 20.78 2.75 17.15
C ALA A 671 21.80 2.17 18.14
N PHE A 672 22.34 1.00 17.82
CA PHE A 672 23.37 0.36 18.64
C PHE A 672 24.68 1.14 18.57
N LEU A 673 25.12 1.53 17.37
CA LEU A 673 26.35 2.31 17.17
C LEU A 673 26.26 3.69 17.85
N ALA A 674 25.18 4.43 17.61
CA ALA A 674 24.96 5.72 18.25
C ALA A 674 24.83 5.60 19.77
N GLY A 675 24.16 4.53 20.26
CA GLY A 675 24.01 4.25 21.68
C GLY A 675 25.32 3.90 22.38
N ARG A 676 26.16 3.06 21.75
CA ARG A 676 27.50 2.72 22.24
C ARG A 676 28.35 3.99 22.36
N ARG A 677 28.35 4.82 21.32
CA ARG A 677 29.08 6.09 21.30
C ARG A 677 28.60 7.03 22.41
N ALA A 678 27.28 7.27 22.51
CA ALA A 678 26.72 8.13 23.56
C ALA A 678 27.03 7.60 24.98
N TRP A 679 27.03 6.29 25.18
CA TRP A 679 27.42 5.68 26.44
C TRP A 679 28.88 5.96 26.80
N THR A 680 29.81 5.76 25.83
CA THR A 680 31.22 6.07 26.02
C THR A 680 31.44 7.54 26.34
N ASP A 681 30.78 8.46 25.62
CA ASP A 681 30.86 9.90 25.85
C ASP A 681 30.40 10.31 27.27
N TRP A 682 29.34 9.67 27.79
CA TRP A 682 28.75 10.04 29.08
C TRP A 682 29.41 9.38 30.29
N THR A 683 29.97 8.18 30.12
CA THR A 683 30.49 7.38 31.24
C THR A 683 32.02 7.28 31.25
N GLY A 684 32.68 7.58 30.13
CA GLY A 684 34.10 7.30 29.93
C GLY A 684 34.44 5.80 29.88
N ALA A 685 33.44 4.91 29.90
CA ALA A 685 33.61 3.47 29.85
C ALA A 685 33.22 2.92 28.48
N ASP A 686 34.06 2.05 27.91
CA ASP A 686 33.73 1.34 26.67
C ASP A 686 32.58 0.35 26.90
N PHE A 687 31.47 0.56 26.20
CA PHE A 687 30.33 -0.36 26.23
C PHE A 687 30.69 -1.63 25.43
N THR A 688 31.21 -2.66 26.11
CA THR A 688 31.50 -3.98 25.52
C THR A 688 30.31 -4.92 25.68
N ILE A 689 29.36 -4.88 24.76
CA ILE A 689 28.50 -6.04 24.49
C ILE A 689 29.16 -6.80 23.34
N GLY A 690 29.44 -8.09 23.53
CA GLY A 690 30.01 -8.96 22.51
C GLY A 690 29.28 -8.75 21.18
N VAL A 691 30.05 -8.52 20.11
CA VAL A 691 29.55 -8.19 18.78
C VAL A 691 28.50 -9.23 18.39
N ILE A 692 27.23 -8.84 18.31
CA ILE A 692 26.24 -9.62 17.58
C ILE A 692 26.58 -9.40 16.12
N GLU A 693 27.52 -10.18 15.59
CA GLU A 693 27.78 -10.22 14.16
C GLU A 693 26.48 -10.72 13.48
N CYS A 694 25.85 -9.87 12.66
CA CYS A 694 24.80 -10.32 11.74
C CYS A 694 25.43 -11.42 10.87
N ALA A 695 24.88 -12.63 10.88
CA ALA A 695 25.32 -13.72 10.02
C ALA A 695 25.36 -13.34 8.52
N CYS A 696 24.63 -12.27 8.18
CA CYS A 696 24.45 -11.57 6.91
C CYS A 696 25.69 -10.81 6.41
N CYS A 697 26.59 -10.43 7.32
CA CYS A 697 27.69 -9.50 7.03
C CYS A 697 29.07 -10.19 7.02
N ARG A 698 29.11 -11.53 7.08
CA ARG A 698 30.35 -12.24 6.77
C ARG A 698 30.55 -12.23 5.26
N ALA A 699 31.75 -11.88 4.82
CA ALA A 699 32.19 -12.02 3.43
C ALA A 699 31.99 -13.45 2.89
N ASP A 700 31.90 -14.44 3.79
CA ASP A 700 31.80 -15.86 3.46
C ASP A 700 30.34 -16.39 3.43
N SER A 701 29.35 -15.56 3.76
CA SER A 701 27.99 -16.04 4.09
C SER A 701 27.01 -16.20 2.93
N ILE A 702 27.39 -15.85 1.69
CA ILE A 702 26.54 -16.15 0.53
C ILE A 702 27.41 -16.60 -0.67
N PRO A 703 27.73 -17.90 -0.78
CA PRO A 703 28.48 -18.44 -1.93
C PRO A 703 27.62 -18.72 -3.18
N TRP A 704 26.30 -18.46 -3.17
CA TRP A 704 25.38 -18.88 -4.24
C TRP A 704 24.36 -17.83 -4.71
N LEU A 705 24.54 -16.55 -4.35
CA LEU A 705 23.99 -15.39 -5.06
C LEU A 705 25.17 -14.61 -5.62
#